data_AF-A0A1H4LF10-F1
#
_entry.id   AF-A0A1H4LF10-F1
#
_cell.length_a   1.000
_cell.length_b   1.000
_cell.length_c   1.000
_cell.angle_alpha   90.00
_cell.angle_beta   90.00
_cell.angle_gamma   90.00
#
_symmetry.space_group_name_H-M   'P 1'
#
loop_
_entity.id
_entity.type
_entity.pdbx_description
1 polymer ?
#
loop_
_entity_poly.entity_id
_entity_poly.type
_entity_poly.pdbx_seq_one_letter_code
_entity_poly.pdbx_strand_id
1 'polypeptide(L)'
;MPVIALYNFEEPTTHLIRDEAPSHGEQNGGLTGGATVSGGNLNLDGQTGYVKFDPHMDFQLSSGTVGISFTPTASPMSENQTVVSRDTAGDHEGSFRIEVTPDGAVIVTSESGAGDTVYTTGPGFFTPGDTIDLTFSWDQGGAGGQLNVTNTTTGGVSSQPTSPDVTLVMADYGQPWILGGGQETTSDPLNPEVTSHFEGTVGHFWVSDSVDNHPVGEPPIANPDIAEVDEDGVVEIDVLANDSDPEGGALTVTSASAGNGTVEIGENGVLIYRPNPDFNGEDTITYTITDPDGMTASTTVTVTVHPVNDDPVANDDFASTTGSTPVVIYPLANDTDVDGDTLSLVGTPTSPNGTVELLPDGGIRFTPNPGFTGTAEIGYEITDGNGGTDTATIFVTVNPGTGRDGIITGTDGDDLIGPGYIDADGDEVDAGDAIIPGDGPDDDRIYAGAGNDTVLAGAGNDTVYGGTGDDQIYGGSGDDVLYGDEGDDILYGGSGDDVLYGGEGDDILFGGTGDDTLYGGAGNDTLFGGEGADQLFGGEGNNVIFGGAGNDTITLSGGGDTVFGGADRDTFIVENQGAGIGSYIDGGEEGDDYDTLDLSGAGPLRIVYDEENPENGRVHFLDRDGNEVGHLDFRNIENVIPCFTPGTLIATPRGEVPVEELRAGDRVITRDNGIQEIRWIGEKALTGQQLRVDSHLQPVLVKAHSLGNGLPERDMLVSPNHRLLVANDRTQLYFDEHEVLVSAKHLVGANGIHQVASIGVSYIHFMCDRHEVVLSNGAWTESFQPGDYTLKGMGNAQRNEIFELFPDLKTEEGLGNYHAARRTLKKHEARLLAR
;
A
#
# COMPACT_ATOMS: atom_id res chain seq x y z
N MET A 1 -37.87 -63.72 33.18
CA MET A 1 -39.07 -64.60 33.26
C MET A 1 -39.23 -65.18 34.68
N PRO A 2 -40.44 -65.21 35.26
CA PRO A 2 -40.69 -65.86 36.55
C PRO A 2 -40.56 -67.39 36.45
N VAL A 3 -39.51 -67.94 37.07
CA VAL A 3 -39.27 -69.40 37.13
C VAL A 3 -40.08 -69.99 38.29
N ILE A 4 -40.79 -71.09 38.02
CA ILE A 4 -41.66 -71.78 38.97
C ILE A 4 -41.07 -73.07 39.55
N ALA A 5 -39.99 -73.56 38.95
CA ALA A 5 -39.12 -74.58 39.52
C ALA A 5 -37.72 -74.50 38.90
N LEU A 6 -36.67 -74.68 39.71
CA LEU A 6 -35.27 -74.57 39.30
C LEU A 6 -34.41 -75.62 39.99
N TYR A 7 -33.59 -76.32 39.21
CA TYR A 7 -32.66 -77.34 39.70
C TYR A 7 -31.28 -77.08 39.11
N ASN A 8 -30.33 -76.59 39.92
CA ASN A 8 -28.96 -76.27 39.50
C ASN A 8 -27.91 -77.28 39.98
N PHE A 9 -28.32 -78.31 40.73
CA PHE A 9 -27.47 -79.41 41.21
C PHE A 9 -26.20 -78.97 41.98
N GLU A 10 -26.21 -77.78 42.60
CA GLU A 10 -25.08 -77.23 43.35
C GLU A 10 -24.86 -77.94 44.71
N GLU A 11 -25.90 -78.55 45.28
CA GLU A 11 -25.79 -79.29 46.54
C GLU A 11 -25.36 -80.75 46.34
N PRO A 12 -24.27 -81.23 46.97
CA PRO A 12 -23.92 -82.64 46.96
C PRO A 12 -24.90 -83.43 47.84
N THR A 13 -25.88 -84.09 47.23
CA THR A 13 -26.86 -84.93 47.93
C THR A 13 -26.70 -86.41 47.57
N THR A 14 -27.12 -87.30 48.47
CA THR A 14 -27.02 -88.76 48.23
C THR A 14 -28.30 -89.38 47.69
N HIS A 15 -29.46 -88.70 47.80
CA HIS A 15 -30.77 -89.29 47.48
C HIS A 15 -31.85 -88.30 46.99
N LEU A 16 -31.68 -86.97 47.10
CA LEU A 16 -32.74 -85.96 46.81
C LEU A 16 -32.18 -84.70 46.14
N ILE A 17 -32.81 -84.22 45.07
CA ILE A 17 -32.54 -82.93 44.40
C ILE A 17 -33.56 -81.90 44.87
N ARG A 18 -33.12 -80.72 45.30
CA ARG A 18 -34.00 -79.64 45.77
C ARG A 18 -34.45 -78.73 44.64
N ASP A 19 -35.70 -78.28 44.71
CA ASP A 19 -36.20 -77.15 43.92
C ASP A 19 -35.77 -75.82 44.58
N GLU A 20 -35.04 -75.00 43.83
CA GLU A 20 -34.50 -73.71 44.26
C GLU A 20 -35.44 -72.53 43.98
N ALA A 21 -36.53 -72.74 43.23
CA ALA A 21 -37.53 -71.72 42.92
C ALA A 21 -38.97 -72.17 43.30
N PRO A 22 -39.27 -72.43 44.58
CA PRO A 22 -40.54 -73.04 45.01
C PRO A 22 -41.71 -72.05 45.05
N SER A 23 -41.78 -71.10 44.10
CA SER A 23 -42.83 -70.07 44.05
C SER A 23 -44.25 -70.65 44.03
N HIS A 24 -44.37 -71.92 43.63
CA HIS A 24 -45.60 -72.71 43.62
C HIS A 24 -45.51 -74.02 44.46
N GLY A 25 -44.64 -74.06 45.48
CA GLY A 25 -44.44 -75.23 46.35
C GLY A 25 -43.18 -76.03 46.01
N GLU A 26 -42.65 -76.80 46.98
CA GLU A 26 -41.41 -77.58 46.79
C GLU A 26 -41.64 -78.83 45.92
N GLN A 27 -40.87 -78.96 44.83
CA GLN A 27 -41.00 -80.07 43.86
C GLN A 27 -39.73 -80.93 43.77
N ASN A 28 -39.22 -81.36 44.93
CA ASN A 28 -37.94 -82.09 45.01
C ASN A 28 -37.93 -83.41 44.20
N GLY A 29 -36.79 -83.73 43.56
CA GLY A 29 -36.60 -84.94 42.75
C GLY A 29 -35.82 -86.06 43.46
N GLY A 30 -36.15 -87.32 43.19
CA GLY A 30 -35.44 -88.49 43.73
C GLY A 30 -34.36 -89.02 42.78
N LEU A 31 -33.13 -89.18 43.27
CA LEU A 31 -32.02 -89.83 42.55
C LEU A 31 -32.19 -91.36 42.56
N THR A 32 -32.08 -92.00 41.39
CA THR A 32 -32.22 -93.46 41.24
C THR A 32 -31.09 -94.07 40.41
N GLY A 33 -30.74 -95.33 40.71
CA GLY A 33 -29.77 -96.10 39.93
C GLY A 33 -28.35 -95.54 39.98
N GLY A 34 -27.68 -95.48 38.84
CA GLY A 34 -26.31 -94.94 38.69
C GLY A 34 -26.20 -93.41 38.66
N ALA A 35 -27.26 -92.65 38.95
CA ALA A 35 -27.23 -91.19 38.94
C ALA A 35 -26.51 -90.60 40.17
N THR A 36 -25.68 -89.58 39.95
CA THR A 36 -24.95 -88.90 41.05
C THR A 36 -24.84 -87.39 40.80
N VAL A 37 -24.74 -86.57 41.85
CA VAL A 37 -24.51 -85.12 41.74
C VAL A 37 -23.09 -84.79 42.13
N SER A 38 -22.37 -84.09 41.25
CA SER A 38 -21.04 -83.57 41.56
C SER A 38 -20.71 -82.35 40.70
N GLY A 39 -20.09 -81.32 41.32
CA GLY A 39 -19.61 -80.13 40.61
C GLY A 39 -20.70 -79.33 39.88
N GLY A 40 -21.86 -79.10 40.52
CA GLY A 40 -22.98 -78.36 39.90
C GLY A 40 -23.68 -79.13 38.77
N ASN A 41 -23.49 -80.46 38.70
CA ASN A 41 -24.01 -81.27 37.60
C ASN A 41 -24.62 -82.59 38.09
N LEU A 42 -25.75 -82.98 37.50
CA LEU A 42 -26.30 -84.32 37.55
C LEU A 42 -25.58 -85.22 36.54
N ASN A 43 -24.90 -86.28 37.01
CA ASN A 43 -24.13 -87.22 36.22
C ASN A 43 -24.92 -88.52 36.01
N LEU A 44 -25.06 -88.96 34.76
CA LEU A 44 -25.89 -90.08 34.32
C LEU A 44 -25.05 -91.11 33.55
N ASP A 45 -25.23 -92.40 33.87
CA ASP A 45 -24.35 -93.50 33.46
C ASP A 45 -24.74 -94.19 32.14
N GLY A 46 -25.82 -93.75 31.50
CA GLY A 46 -26.35 -94.37 30.27
C GLY A 46 -26.94 -95.77 30.45
N GLN A 47 -27.11 -96.26 31.68
CA GLN A 47 -27.58 -97.64 31.93
C GLN A 47 -28.74 -97.74 32.91
N THR A 48 -28.65 -97.06 34.06
CA THR A 48 -29.65 -97.18 35.13
C THR A 48 -29.94 -95.88 35.85
N GLY A 49 -29.07 -94.87 35.70
CA GLY A 49 -29.19 -93.59 36.37
C GLY A 49 -30.32 -92.73 35.81
N TYR A 50 -31.17 -92.19 36.70
CA TYR A 50 -32.14 -91.14 36.38
C TYR A 50 -32.56 -90.35 37.63
N VAL A 51 -33.15 -89.18 37.42
CA VAL A 51 -33.86 -88.42 38.47
C VAL A 51 -35.35 -88.39 38.15
N LYS A 52 -36.18 -88.65 39.16
CA LYS A 52 -37.64 -88.60 39.06
C LYS A 52 -38.19 -87.44 39.87
N PHE A 53 -38.92 -86.54 39.24
CA PHE A 53 -39.72 -85.51 39.91
C PHE A 53 -41.16 -85.97 39.99
N ASP A 54 -41.70 -86.00 41.21
CA ASP A 54 -43.07 -86.44 41.41
C ASP A 54 -44.06 -85.48 40.72
N PRO A 55 -45.17 -86.01 40.16
CA PRO A 55 -46.12 -85.22 39.40
C PRO A 55 -46.84 -84.20 40.27
N HIS A 56 -46.64 -82.91 39.99
CA HIS A 56 -47.36 -81.81 40.62
C HIS A 56 -48.29 -81.10 39.63
N MET A 57 -49.41 -80.57 40.14
CA MET A 57 -50.40 -79.87 39.31
C MET A 57 -49.85 -78.55 38.74
N ASP A 58 -48.88 -77.93 39.41
CA ASP A 58 -48.28 -76.68 38.92
C ASP A 58 -47.32 -76.89 37.74
N PHE A 59 -46.97 -78.14 37.43
CA PHE A 59 -46.27 -78.50 36.20
C PHE A 59 -47.26 -78.86 35.06
N GLN A 60 -48.57 -78.76 35.29
CA GLN A 60 -49.61 -78.93 34.26
C GLN A 60 -49.95 -77.55 33.68
N LEU A 61 -49.22 -77.18 32.63
CA LEU A 61 -49.20 -75.82 32.10
C LEU A 61 -49.73 -75.78 30.66
N SER A 62 -50.79 -75.01 30.42
CA SER A 62 -51.29 -74.75 29.06
C SER A 62 -50.35 -73.84 28.28
N SER A 63 -49.55 -73.03 28.97
CA SER A 63 -48.53 -72.18 28.40
C SER A 63 -47.37 -72.06 29.37
N GLY A 64 -46.16 -71.89 28.87
CA GLY A 64 -44.97 -71.83 29.69
C GLY A 64 -43.69 -72.06 28.89
N THR A 65 -42.58 -72.16 29.61
CA THR A 65 -41.25 -72.43 29.04
C THR A 65 -40.52 -73.43 29.92
N VAL A 66 -39.90 -74.45 29.30
CA VAL A 66 -38.97 -75.35 29.97
C VAL A 66 -37.56 -75.07 29.47
N GLY A 67 -36.59 -75.03 30.38
CA GLY A 67 -35.19 -74.85 30.04
C GLY A 67 -34.31 -75.93 30.63
N ILE A 68 -33.32 -76.39 29.87
CA ILE A 68 -32.37 -77.41 30.29
C ILE A 68 -30.98 -77.17 29.69
N SER A 69 -29.94 -77.43 30.48
CA SER A 69 -28.55 -77.47 30.02
C SER A 69 -27.99 -78.88 30.21
N PHE A 70 -27.44 -79.50 29.17
CA PHE A 70 -26.89 -80.86 29.23
C PHE A 70 -25.70 -81.11 28.29
N THR A 71 -24.88 -82.10 28.62
CA THR A 71 -23.66 -82.49 27.91
C THR A 71 -23.66 -84.01 27.63
N PRO A 72 -23.96 -84.46 26.40
CA PRO A 72 -23.89 -85.88 26.04
C PRO A 72 -22.44 -86.38 26.03
N THR A 73 -22.17 -87.58 26.55
CA THR A 73 -20.79 -88.12 26.63
C THR A 73 -20.60 -89.51 26.01
N ALA A 74 -21.69 -90.24 25.69
CA ALA A 74 -21.61 -91.54 25.02
C ALA A 74 -20.89 -91.45 23.66
N SER A 75 -19.95 -92.37 23.40
CA SER A 75 -19.29 -92.47 22.09
C SER A 75 -18.77 -93.90 21.77
N PRO A 76 -19.17 -94.52 20.64
CA PRO A 76 -20.27 -94.12 19.73
C PRO A 76 -21.65 -94.53 20.30
N MET A 77 -22.64 -93.67 20.12
CA MET A 77 -24.04 -94.01 20.44
C MET A 77 -24.58 -95.04 19.45
N SER A 78 -25.28 -96.07 19.94
CA SER A 78 -25.89 -97.10 19.10
C SER A 78 -27.38 -96.87 18.81
N GLU A 79 -28.03 -96.03 19.61
CA GLU A 79 -29.46 -95.69 19.54
C GLU A 79 -29.69 -94.30 20.13
N ASN A 80 -30.92 -93.77 19.97
CA ASN A 80 -31.29 -92.50 20.60
C ASN A 80 -31.26 -92.64 22.13
N GLN A 81 -30.84 -91.56 22.80
CA GLN A 81 -30.90 -91.48 24.26
C GLN A 81 -31.83 -90.34 24.68
N THR A 82 -32.62 -90.55 25.72
CA THR A 82 -33.60 -89.58 26.21
C THR A 82 -33.03 -88.78 27.38
N VAL A 83 -32.88 -87.47 27.20
CA VAL A 83 -32.31 -86.55 28.19
C VAL A 83 -33.34 -86.19 29.25
N VAL A 84 -34.54 -85.81 28.80
CA VAL A 84 -35.69 -85.57 29.66
C VAL A 84 -36.93 -86.14 29.01
N SER A 85 -37.80 -86.71 29.81
CA SER A 85 -39.12 -87.11 29.37
C SER A 85 -40.19 -86.82 30.41
N ARG A 86 -41.39 -86.62 29.88
CA ARG A 86 -42.65 -86.67 30.59
C ARG A 86 -43.60 -87.42 29.67
N ASP A 87 -43.78 -88.71 29.96
CA ASP A 87 -44.32 -89.71 29.02
C ASP A 87 -43.50 -89.80 27.72
N THR A 88 -43.01 -90.99 27.35
CA THR A 88 -42.17 -91.17 26.14
C THR A 88 -42.85 -92.04 25.10
N ALA A 89 -43.86 -92.82 25.50
CA ALA A 89 -44.55 -93.77 24.63
C ALA A 89 -45.49 -93.07 23.63
N GLY A 90 -45.79 -91.79 23.84
CA GLY A 90 -46.68 -91.02 22.97
C GLY A 90 -48.14 -91.52 23.07
N ASP A 91 -48.52 -91.92 24.28
CA ASP A 91 -49.83 -92.51 24.54
C ASP A 91 -50.85 -91.47 25.07
N HIS A 92 -50.41 -90.24 25.37
CA HIS A 92 -51.23 -89.19 25.97
C HIS A 92 -50.86 -87.79 25.46
N GLU A 93 -51.89 -86.98 25.19
CA GLU A 93 -51.74 -85.53 24.95
C GLU A 93 -50.97 -84.87 26.11
N GLY A 94 -50.01 -84.01 25.77
CA GLY A 94 -49.11 -83.41 26.74
C GLY A 94 -47.77 -84.14 26.90
N SER A 95 -47.60 -85.29 26.25
CA SER A 95 -46.34 -86.03 26.19
C SER A 95 -45.21 -85.17 25.63
N PHE A 96 -44.04 -85.26 26.27
CA PHE A 96 -42.88 -84.44 25.96
C PHE A 96 -41.59 -85.19 26.20
N ARG A 97 -40.66 -85.11 25.25
CA ARG A 97 -39.31 -85.63 25.44
C ARG A 97 -38.27 -84.86 24.65
N ILE A 98 -37.07 -84.84 25.20
CA ILE A 98 -35.86 -84.36 24.54
C ILE A 98 -34.93 -85.55 24.38
N GLU A 99 -34.52 -85.79 23.15
CA GLU A 99 -33.65 -86.88 22.76
C GLU A 99 -32.39 -86.35 22.06
N VAL A 100 -31.33 -87.14 22.17
CA VAL A 100 -30.12 -86.99 21.37
C VAL A 100 -29.92 -88.21 20.49
N THR A 101 -29.53 -87.99 19.23
CA THR A 101 -29.40 -89.04 18.23
C THR A 101 -27.93 -89.44 17.97
N PRO A 102 -27.66 -90.66 17.47
CA PRO A 102 -26.31 -91.08 17.11
C PRO A 102 -25.60 -90.24 16.04
N ASP A 103 -26.36 -89.53 15.21
CA ASP A 103 -25.82 -88.62 14.19
C ASP A 103 -25.63 -87.18 14.71
N GLY A 104 -25.81 -86.93 16.01
CA GLY A 104 -25.48 -85.66 16.66
C GLY A 104 -26.56 -84.59 16.54
N ALA A 105 -27.85 -84.97 16.44
CA ALA A 105 -28.98 -84.04 16.46
C ALA A 105 -29.66 -84.03 17.84
N VAL A 106 -30.21 -82.87 18.22
CA VAL A 106 -31.17 -82.76 19.33
C VAL A 106 -32.57 -82.83 18.73
N ILE A 107 -33.42 -83.65 19.35
CA ILE A 107 -34.83 -83.81 18.96
C ILE A 107 -35.70 -83.46 20.15
N VAL A 108 -36.70 -82.61 19.94
CA VAL A 108 -37.78 -82.39 20.90
C VAL A 108 -39.05 -82.93 20.28
N THR A 109 -39.69 -83.89 20.95
CA THR A 109 -41.00 -84.39 20.53
C THR A 109 -42.03 -83.98 21.54
N SER A 110 -43.13 -83.40 21.07
CA SER A 110 -44.31 -83.10 21.86
C SER A 110 -45.55 -83.67 21.19
N GLU A 111 -46.44 -84.27 21.97
CA GLU A 111 -47.73 -84.78 21.50
C GLU A 111 -48.86 -83.86 21.93
N SER A 112 -49.73 -83.53 20.98
CA SER A 112 -51.00 -82.85 21.26
C SER A 112 -52.18 -83.70 20.83
N GLY A 113 -53.42 -83.24 21.08
CA GLY A 113 -54.62 -83.86 20.51
C GLY A 113 -54.63 -83.93 18.97
N ALA A 114 -53.70 -83.25 18.27
CA ALA A 114 -53.50 -83.32 16.83
C ALA A 114 -52.45 -84.37 16.38
N GLY A 115 -51.73 -84.99 17.32
CA GLY A 115 -50.66 -85.97 17.09
C GLY A 115 -49.25 -85.46 17.41
N ASP A 116 -48.24 -86.26 17.10
CA ASP A 116 -46.83 -85.94 17.37
C ASP A 116 -46.31 -84.77 16.53
N THR A 117 -45.66 -83.83 17.19
CA THR A 117 -44.86 -82.77 16.57
C THR A 117 -43.40 -82.94 16.97
N VAL A 118 -42.53 -83.03 15.97
CA VAL A 118 -41.09 -83.28 16.14
C VAL A 118 -40.30 -82.06 15.67
N TYR A 119 -39.49 -81.52 16.56
CA TYR A 119 -38.55 -80.42 16.33
C TYR A 119 -37.12 -80.97 16.36
N THR A 120 -36.25 -80.51 15.45
CA THR A 120 -34.88 -81.02 15.38
C THR A 120 -33.88 -79.99 14.92
N THR A 121 -32.68 -79.99 15.51
CA THR A 121 -31.54 -79.14 15.13
C THR A 121 -30.82 -79.62 13.86
N GLY A 122 -31.10 -80.85 13.39
CA GLY A 122 -30.42 -81.50 12.27
C GLY A 122 -29.14 -82.28 12.65
N PRO A 123 -28.66 -83.21 11.80
CA PRO A 123 -27.49 -84.04 12.09
C PRO A 123 -26.20 -83.23 12.27
N GLY A 124 -25.35 -83.64 13.21
CA GLY A 124 -24.04 -83.04 13.48
C GLY A 124 -24.09 -81.72 14.25
N PHE A 125 -25.23 -81.35 14.83
CA PHE A 125 -25.38 -80.15 15.66
C PHE A 125 -24.51 -80.18 16.92
N PHE A 126 -24.29 -81.37 17.47
CA PHE A 126 -23.37 -81.57 18.60
C PHE A 126 -22.45 -82.77 18.38
N THR A 127 -21.33 -82.76 19.09
CA THR A 127 -20.45 -83.92 19.29
C THR A 127 -20.39 -84.30 20.77
N PRO A 128 -20.22 -85.58 21.14
CA PRO A 128 -20.11 -85.95 22.55
C PRO A 128 -19.02 -85.15 23.28
N GLY A 129 -19.40 -84.46 24.34
CA GLY A 129 -18.59 -83.48 25.08
C GLY A 129 -19.05 -82.02 24.91
N ASP A 130 -19.85 -81.71 23.89
CA ASP A 130 -20.44 -80.37 23.72
C ASP A 130 -21.57 -80.13 24.72
N THR A 131 -21.63 -78.91 25.25
CA THR A 131 -22.71 -78.46 26.15
C THR A 131 -23.82 -77.79 25.34
N ILE A 132 -25.06 -78.20 25.60
CA ILE A 132 -26.27 -77.77 24.92
C ILE A 132 -27.21 -77.09 25.92
N ASP A 133 -27.55 -75.84 25.65
CA ASP A 133 -28.64 -75.11 26.32
C ASP A 133 -29.86 -75.12 25.43
N LEU A 134 -31.02 -75.44 26.01
CA LEU A 134 -32.27 -75.55 25.29
C LEU A 134 -33.39 -74.89 26.09
N THR A 135 -34.16 -74.01 25.45
CA THR A 135 -35.47 -73.56 25.94
C THR A 135 -36.56 -73.98 24.96
N PHE A 136 -37.66 -74.48 25.49
CA PHE A 136 -38.84 -74.86 24.73
C PHE A 136 -40.05 -74.22 25.38
N SER A 137 -40.65 -73.25 24.69
CA SER A 137 -41.88 -72.59 25.14
C SER A 137 -43.08 -73.03 24.31
N TRP A 138 -44.26 -72.96 24.92
CA TRP A 138 -45.53 -73.27 24.31
C TRP A 138 -46.62 -72.34 24.82
N ASP A 139 -47.64 -72.14 23.98
CA ASP A 139 -48.80 -71.32 24.30
C ASP A 139 -50.04 -71.93 23.66
N GLN A 140 -50.66 -72.88 24.37
CA GLN A 140 -51.77 -73.67 23.87
C GLN A 140 -52.97 -72.76 23.54
N GLY A 141 -53.33 -72.71 22.26
CA GLY A 141 -54.42 -71.86 21.74
C GLY A 141 -54.08 -70.38 21.61
N GLY A 142 -52.85 -69.98 21.93
CA GLY A 142 -52.33 -68.62 21.76
C GLY A 142 -51.44 -68.47 20.54
N ALA A 143 -50.32 -67.75 20.67
CA ALA A 143 -49.45 -67.43 19.52
C ALA A 143 -48.54 -68.59 19.09
N GLY A 144 -48.54 -69.70 19.84
CA GLY A 144 -47.44 -70.67 19.83
C GLY A 144 -46.28 -70.18 20.71
N GLY A 145 -45.23 -70.98 20.80
CA GLY A 145 -44.00 -70.66 21.50
C GLY A 145 -42.78 -70.77 20.58
N GLN A 146 -41.61 -71.02 21.15
CA GLN A 146 -40.33 -71.12 20.49
C GLN A 146 -39.50 -72.25 21.10
N LEU A 147 -38.94 -73.11 20.25
CA LEU A 147 -37.81 -73.97 20.58
C LEU A 147 -36.53 -73.22 20.22
N ASN A 148 -35.67 -73.06 21.19
CA ASN A 148 -34.36 -72.47 21.06
C ASN A 148 -33.32 -73.47 21.57
N VAL A 149 -32.34 -73.83 20.75
CA VAL A 149 -31.26 -74.77 21.08
C VAL A 149 -29.93 -74.13 20.74
N THR A 150 -29.03 -74.05 21.71
CA THR A 150 -27.70 -73.46 21.60
C THR A 150 -26.65 -74.48 22.02
N ASN A 151 -25.74 -74.85 21.12
CA ASN A 151 -24.49 -75.51 21.46
C ASN A 151 -23.51 -74.45 21.96
N THR A 152 -23.38 -74.31 23.28
CA THR A 152 -22.55 -73.27 23.92
C THR A 152 -21.06 -73.52 23.74
N THR A 153 -20.67 -74.76 23.40
CA THR A 153 -19.28 -75.12 23.14
C THR A 153 -18.82 -74.67 21.75
N THR A 154 -19.69 -74.78 20.74
CA THR A 154 -19.37 -74.42 19.35
C THR A 154 -19.98 -73.09 18.89
N GLY A 155 -20.93 -72.52 19.65
CA GLY A 155 -21.73 -71.35 19.30
C GLY A 155 -22.85 -71.63 18.29
N GLY A 156 -23.16 -72.90 18.00
CA GLY A 156 -24.24 -73.26 17.08
C GLY A 156 -25.62 -72.97 17.68
N VAL A 157 -26.49 -72.27 16.95
CA VAL A 157 -27.86 -71.94 17.41
C VAL A 157 -28.89 -72.50 16.42
N SER A 158 -30.00 -73.00 16.95
CA SER A 158 -31.19 -73.42 16.21
C SER A 158 -32.43 -72.85 16.88
N SER A 159 -33.33 -72.24 16.12
CA SER A 159 -34.56 -71.66 16.64
C SER A 159 -35.74 -72.01 15.73
N GLN A 160 -36.84 -72.49 16.30
CA GLN A 160 -38.02 -72.98 15.58
C GLN A 160 -39.30 -72.59 16.34
N PRO A 161 -40.31 -72.00 15.69
CA PRO A 161 -41.59 -71.74 16.35
C PRO A 161 -42.28 -73.05 16.71
N THR A 162 -42.87 -73.10 17.91
CA THR A 162 -43.68 -74.24 18.35
C THR A 162 -45.13 -74.07 17.90
N SER A 163 -45.85 -75.18 17.72
CA SER A 163 -47.23 -75.12 17.26
C SER A 163 -48.13 -74.59 18.38
N PRO A 164 -49.15 -73.75 18.09
CA PRO A 164 -50.19 -73.39 19.06
C PRO A 164 -50.98 -74.58 19.61
N ASP A 165 -50.84 -75.77 19.01
CA ASP A 165 -51.45 -77.02 19.49
C ASP A 165 -50.59 -77.70 20.58
N VAL A 166 -49.33 -77.29 20.78
CA VAL A 166 -48.46 -77.85 21.83
C VAL A 166 -49.03 -77.53 23.20
N THR A 167 -49.06 -78.54 24.06
CA THR A 167 -49.45 -78.43 25.46
C THR A 167 -48.59 -79.35 26.30
N LEU A 168 -48.38 -79.01 27.58
CA LEU A 168 -47.82 -79.94 28.57
C LEU A 168 -48.87 -80.33 29.62
N VAL A 169 -50.15 -80.20 29.28
CA VAL A 169 -51.27 -80.62 30.12
C VAL A 169 -51.68 -82.06 29.78
N MET A 170 -51.47 -82.98 30.72
CA MET A 170 -51.75 -84.42 30.58
C MET A 170 -53.05 -84.89 31.23
N ALA A 171 -53.94 -83.96 31.59
CA ALA A 171 -55.22 -84.20 32.27
C ALA A 171 -55.07 -85.09 33.55
N ASP A 172 -55.91 -86.13 33.73
CA ASP A 172 -56.01 -86.94 34.97
C ASP A 172 -54.78 -87.84 35.26
N TYR A 173 -53.77 -87.85 34.39
CA TYR A 173 -52.57 -88.68 34.50
C TYR A 173 -51.36 -87.81 34.84
N GLY A 174 -51.09 -87.64 36.13
CA GLY A 174 -49.87 -86.99 36.60
C GLY A 174 -48.65 -87.89 36.37
N GLN A 175 -48.08 -87.90 35.17
CA GLN A 175 -46.81 -88.59 34.91
C GLN A 175 -45.63 -87.78 35.48
N PRO A 176 -44.64 -88.44 36.08
CA PRO A 176 -43.45 -87.78 36.59
C PRO A 176 -42.58 -87.24 35.45
N TRP A 177 -41.80 -86.20 35.76
CA TRP A 177 -40.68 -85.82 34.91
C TRP A 177 -39.48 -86.71 35.23
N ILE A 178 -38.86 -87.26 34.19
CA ILE A 178 -37.66 -88.10 34.30
C ILE A 178 -36.52 -87.38 33.59
N LEU A 179 -35.44 -87.11 34.32
CA LEU A 179 -34.15 -86.73 33.73
C LEU A 179 -33.28 -87.97 33.62
N GLY A 180 -32.73 -88.23 32.43
CA GLY A 180 -31.80 -89.31 32.16
C GLY A 180 -32.39 -90.60 31.59
N GLY A 181 -33.66 -90.60 31.19
CA GLY A 181 -34.27 -91.73 30.49
C GLY A 181 -35.68 -91.46 29.97
N GLY A 182 -36.13 -92.34 29.07
CA GLY A 182 -37.49 -92.42 28.55
C GLY A 182 -38.39 -93.27 29.44
N GLN A 183 -39.70 -93.15 29.26
CA GLN A 183 -40.75 -93.82 30.03
C GLN A 183 -41.59 -94.72 29.11
N GLU A 184 -41.59 -96.03 29.38
CA GLU A 184 -42.46 -97.02 28.69
C GLU A 184 -43.70 -97.35 29.53
N THR A 185 -44.81 -97.73 28.88
CA THR A 185 -46.08 -97.97 29.57
C THR A 185 -46.04 -99.20 30.49
N THR A 186 -46.25 -98.96 31.78
CA THR A 186 -46.60 -99.98 32.78
C THR A 186 -48.04 -99.75 33.27
N SER A 187 -48.60 -100.72 34.01
CA SER A 187 -49.93 -100.56 34.60
C SER A 187 -50.03 -99.50 35.71
N ASP A 188 -48.90 -98.89 36.12
CA ASP A 188 -48.83 -97.85 37.17
C ASP A 188 -48.25 -96.54 36.59
N PRO A 189 -49.11 -95.57 36.25
CA PRO A 189 -48.73 -94.23 35.76
C PRO A 189 -47.79 -93.45 36.67
N LEU A 190 -47.69 -93.81 37.95
CA LEU A 190 -46.80 -93.11 38.88
C LEU A 190 -45.40 -93.75 38.93
N ASN A 191 -45.21 -94.95 38.40
CA ASN A 191 -43.93 -95.68 38.41
C ASN A 191 -43.69 -96.36 37.05
N PRO A 192 -43.38 -95.58 36.00
CA PRO A 192 -43.09 -96.10 34.68
C PRO A 192 -41.77 -96.89 34.64
N GLU A 193 -41.66 -97.79 33.68
CA GLU A 193 -40.38 -98.43 33.36
C GLU A 193 -39.51 -97.43 32.62
N VAL A 194 -38.31 -97.19 33.13
CA VAL A 194 -37.36 -96.24 32.52
C VAL A 194 -36.48 -96.98 31.52
N THR A 195 -36.46 -96.49 30.28
CA THR A 195 -35.70 -97.04 29.15
C THR A 195 -34.86 -95.94 28.47
N SER A 196 -34.15 -96.28 27.40
CA SER A 196 -33.44 -95.30 26.54
C SER A 196 -32.55 -94.31 27.32
N HIS A 197 -31.75 -94.85 28.25
CA HIS A 197 -30.97 -94.07 29.21
C HIS A 197 -29.94 -93.14 28.56
N PHE A 198 -29.79 -91.94 29.14
CA PHE A 198 -28.82 -90.94 28.69
C PHE A 198 -27.49 -91.05 29.44
N GLU A 199 -26.38 -90.99 28.69
CA GLU A 199 -25.01 -90.96 29.23
C GLU A 199 -24.43 -89.55 29.09
N GLY A 200 -24.24 -88.86 30.20
CA GLY A 200 -23.83 -87.45 30.17
C GLY A 200 -24.08 -86.71 31.47
N THR A 201 -24.02 -85.38 31.39
CA THR A 201 -24.32 -84.49 32.51
C THR A 201 -25.49 -83.56 32.21
N VAL A 202 -26.25 -83.17 33.24
CA VAL A 202 -27.24 -82.09 33.18
C VAL A 202 -26.81 -81.01 34.17
N GLY A 203 -26.62 -79.78 33.69
CA GLY A 203 -26.16 -78.64 34.48
C GLY A 203 -27.29 -77.89 35.17
N HIS A 204 -28.41 -77.68 34.47
CA HIS A 204 -29.63 -77.18 35.10
C HIS A 204 -30.89 -77.66 34.40
N PHE A 205 -32.00 -77.65 35.11
CA PHE A 205 -33.35 -77.84 34.59
C PHE A 205 -34.30 -76.85 35.27
N TRP A 206 -35.18 -76.19 34.50
CA TRP A 206 -36.15 -75.25 35.05
C TRP A 206 -37.45 -75.22 34.25
N VAL A 207 -38.52 -74.79 34.92
CA VAL A 207 -39.85 -74.60 34.34
C VAL A 207 -40.35 -73.19 34.71
N SER A 208 -40.94 -72.50 33.76
CA SER A 208 -41.55 -71.17 33.87
C SER A 208 -43.00 -71.23 33.39
N ASP A 209 -43.89 -70.47 34.03
CA ASP A 209 -45.29 -70.27 33.60
C ASP A 209 -45.44 -69.18 32.53
N SER A 210 -44.33 -68.52 32.16
CA SER A 210 -44.30 -67.49 31.13
C SER A 210 -43.84 -68.05 29.78
N VAL A 211 -44.46 -67.54 28.72
CA VAL A 211 -44.14 -67.91 27.34
C VAL A 211 -42.99 -67.03 26.85
N ASP A 212 -41.87 -67.65 26.52
CA ASP A 212 -40.77 -67.01 25.81
C ASP A 212 -41.00 -67.13 24.30
N ASN A 213 -41.44 -66.05 23.66
CA ASN A 213 -41.65 -66.01 22.21
C ASN A 213 -40.47 -65.39 21.46
N HIS A 214 -39.40 -65.01 22.18
CA HIS A 214 -38.25 -64.38 21.57
C HIS A 214 -37.28 -65.45 21.05
N PRO A 215 -36.76 -65.29 19.82
CA PRO A 215 -35.59 -66.04 19.39
C PRO A 215 -34.41 -65.67 20.31
N VAL A 216 -33.43 -66.56 20.46
CA VAL A 216 -32.26 -66.31 21.33
C VAL A 216 -31.54 -65.02 20.94
N GLY A 217 -31.59 -64.02 21.82
CA GLY A 217 -30.82 -62.78 21.78
C GLY A 217 -31.41 -61.66 20.90
N GLU A 218 -32.32 -60.84 21.46
CA GLU A 218 -32.75 -59.57 20.86
C GLU A 218 -32.03 -58.36 21.47
N PRO A 219 -31.65 -57.33 20.68
CA PRO A 219 -31.05 -56.11 21.22
C PRO A 219 -32.08 -55.24 21.96
N PRO A 220 -31.62 -54.36 22.87
CA PRO A 220 -32.51 -53.44 23.58
C PRO A 220 -33.11 -52.39 22.64
N ILE A 221 -34.14 -51.68 23.10
CA ILE A 221 -34.83 -50.61 22.37
C ILE A 221 -34.47 -49.27 22.99
N ALA A 222 -33.72 -48.44 22.23
CA ALA A 222 -33.32 -47.09 22.61
C ALA A 222 -34.24 -46.03 21.98
N ASN A 223 -34.79 -45.09 22.76
CA ASN A 223 -35.74 -44.06 22.34
C ASN A 223 -35.14 -42.64 22.42
N PRO A 224 -35.42 -41.73 21.46
CA PRO A 224 -34.83 -40.39 21.49
C PRO A 224 -35.29 -39.51 22.64
N ASP A 225 -34.41 -38.62 23.11
CA ASP A 225 -34.62 -37.65 24.20
C ASP A 225 -34.48 -36.19 23.75
N ILE A 226 -34.89 -35.25 24.60
CA ILE A 226 -34.70 -33.80 24.39
C ILE A 226 -34.18 -33.09 25.66
N ALA A 227 -33.39 -32.02 25.49
CA ALA A 227 -32.94 -31.14 26.58
C ALA A 227 -32.72 -29.70 26.10
N GLU A 228 -32.59 -28.75 27.03
CA GLU A 228 -32.26 -27.35 26.75
C GLU A 228 -31.21 -26.83 27.73
N VAL A 229 -30.34 -25.91 27.29
CA VAL A 229 -29.31 -25.24 28.09
C VAL A 229 -28.96 -23.88 27.46
N ASP A 230 -28.44 -22.93 28.23
CA ASP A 230 -27.83 -21.73 27.64
C ASP A 230 -26.39 -22.07 27.20
N GLU A 231 -25.82 -21.34 26.23
CA GLU A 231 -24.41 -21.50 25.88
C GLU A 231 -23.50 -21.22 27.08
N ASP A 232 -22.30 -21.83 27.08
CA ASP A 232 -21.39 -21.94 28.23
C ASP A 232 -21.96 -22.62 29.50
N GLY A 233 -23.19 -23.13 29.43
CA GLY A 233 -23.88 -23.80 30.51
C GLY A 233 -23.54 -25.28 30.68
N VAL A 234 -24.35 -25.95 31.52
CA VAL A 234 -24.30 -27.40 31.73
C VAL A 234 -25.70 -27.93 32.02
N VAL A 235 -26.04 -29.12 31.50
CA VAL A 235 -27.31 -29.80 31.72
C VAL A 235 -27.12 -31.30 32.03
N GLU A 236 -27.95 -31.84 32.91
CA GLU A 236 -28.00 -33.28 33.25
C GLU A 236 -29.25 -33.92 32.64
N ILE A 237 -29.11 -35.11 32.01
CA ILE A 237 -30.14 -35.74 31.17
C ILE A 237 -30.31 -37.22 31.54
N ASP A 238 -31.50 -37.62 31.98
CA ASP A 238 -31.85 -39.00 32.33
C ASP A 238 -32.39 -39.76 31.10
N VAL A 239 -31.49 -40.40 30.34
CA VAL A 239 -31.79 -41.03 29.05
C VAL A 239 -32.42 -42.42 29.18
N LEU A 240 -32.22 -43.14 30.28
CA LEU A 240 -32.79 -44.48 30.44
C LEU A 240 -34.28 -44.47 30.78
N ALA A 241 -34.86 -43.29 31.02
CA ALA A 241 -36.25 -43.16 31.48
C ALA A 241 -37.29 -43.65 30.45
N ASN A 242 -36.94 -43.69 29.16
CA ASN A 242 -37.80 -44.11 28.06
C ASN A 242 -37.29 -45.35 27.29
N ASP A 243 -36.17 -45.96 27.70
CA ASP A 243 -35.57 -47.14 27.06
C ASP A 243 -36.08 -48.48 27.64
N SER A 244 -36.02 -49.57 26.86
CA SER A 244 -36.52 -50.88 27.31
C SER A 244 -35.81 -52.08 26.67
N ASP A 245 -35.77 -53.21 27.39
CA ASP A 245 -35.26 -54.50 26.91
C ASP A 245 -36.41 -55.50 26.68
N PRO A 246 -36.51 -56.20 25.52
CA PRO A 246 -37.59 -57.15 25.25
C PRO A 246 -37.67 -58.32 26.25
N GLU A 247 -36.53 -58.77 26.78
CA GLU A 247 -36.41 -59.84 27.77
C GLU A 247 -36.55 -59.34 29.22
N GLY A 248 -36.62 -58.01 29.41
CA GLY A 248 -36.79 -57.33 30.70
C GLY A 248 -35.51 -57.16 31.51
N GLY A 249 -34.34 -57.25 30.86
CA GLY A 249 -33.02 -57.00 31.43
C GLY A 249 -32.79 -55.54 31.84
N ALA A 250 -31.86 -55.33 32.78
CA ALA A 250 -31.44 -54.00 33.20
C ALA A 250 -30.47 -53.38 32.19
N LEU A 251 -30.75 -52.16 31.75
CA LEU A 251 -29.96 -51.45 30.74
C LEU A 251 -28.83 -50.63 31.37
N THR A 252 -27.72 -50.52 30.64
CA THR A 252 -26.59 -49.67 31.01
C THR A 252 -26.18 -48.78 29.85
N VAL A 253 -25.91 -47.49 30.10
CA VAL A 253 -25.33 -46.60 29.09
C VAL A 253 -23.83 -46.85 29.01
N THR A 254 -23.35 -47.28 27.84
CA THR A 254 -21.96 -47.71 27.65
C THR A 254 -21.10 -46.73 26.85
N SER A 255 -21.74 -45.84 26.09
CA SER A 255 -21.04 -44.76 25.39
C SER A 255 -21.99 -43.60 25.13
N ALA A 256 -21.45 -42.38 25.18
CA ALA A 256 -22.13 -41.17 24.74
C ALA A 256 -21.14 -40.24 24.07
N SER A 257 -21.56 -39.53 23.03
CA SER A 257 -20.74 -38.55 22.31
C SER A 257 -21.60 -37.45 21.71
N ALA A 258 -21.08 -36.23 21.71
CA ALA A 258 -21.69 -35.05 21.11
C ALA A 258 -20.78 -34.45 20.02
N GLY A 259 -21.39 -33.71 19.09
CA GLY A 259 -20.66 -33.02 18.02
C GLY A 259 -20.22 -31.61 18.44
N ASN A 260 -21.07 -30.89 19.17
CA ASN A 260 -20.85 -29.49 19.56
C ASN A 260 -20.79 -29.32 21.08
N GLY A 261 -20.24 -30.31 21.77
CA GLY A 261 -20.00 -30.25 23.20
C GLY A 261 -19.32 -31.50 23.74
N THR A 262 -19.18 -31.54 25.05
CA THR A 262 -18.66 -32.70 25.79
C THR A 262 -19.76 -33.37 26.58
N VAL A 263 -19.74 -34.71 26.61
CA VAL A 263 -20.71 -35.52 27.34
C VAL A 263 -19.96 -36.48 28.27
N GLU A 264 -20.36 -36.50 29.53
CA GLU A 264 -19.89 -37.45 30.53
C GLU A 264 -21.04 -38.35 30.97
N ILE A 265 -20.79 -39.66 31.12
CA ILE A 265 -21.76 -40.61 31.67
C ILE A 265 -21.59 -40.61 33.19
N GLY A 266 -22.56 -40.04 33.89
CA GLY A 266 -22.64 -39.96 35.34
C GLY A 266 -23.20 -41.22 36.00
N GLU A 267 -23.53 -41.10 37.29
CA GLU A 267 -24.11 -42.21 38.06
C GLU A 267 -25.46 -42.65 37.49
N ASN A 268 -25.72 -43.96 37.48
CA ASN A 268 -26.96 -44.57 36.96
C ASN A 268 -27.28 -44.29 35.47
N GLY A 269 -26.30 -43.83 34.67
CA GLY A 269 -26.48 -43.62 33.23
C GLY A 269 -26.98 -42.22 32.84
N VAL A 270 -27.05 -41.26 33.78
CA VAL A 270 -27.37 -39.86 33.51
C VAL A 270 -26.25 -39.21 32.68
N LEU A 271 -26.59 -38.53 31.60
CA LEU A 271 -25.61 -37.81 30.78
C LEU A 271 -25.44 -36.37 31.29
N ILE A 272 -24.19 -35.92 31.44
CA ILE A 272 -23.83 -34.54 31.76
C ILE A 272 -23.28 -33.88 30.50
N TYR A 273 -24.02 -32.93 29.93
CA TYR A 273 -23.67 -32.25 28.69
C TYR A 273 -23.21 -30.81 28.93
N ARG A 274 -22.13 -30.42 28.27
CA ARG A 274 -21.61 -29.05 28.19
C ARG A 274 -21.41 -28.69 26.73
N PRO A 275 -22.12 -27.68 26.19
CA PRO A 275 -21.83 -27.15 24.86
C PRO A 275 -20.36 -26.75 24.73
N ASN A 276 -19.86 -26.72 23.50
CA ASN A 276 -18.62 -25.99 23.21
C ASN A 276 -18.83 -24.52 23.56
N PRO A 277 -17.77 -23.80 23.95
CA PRO A 277 -17.85 -22.35 24.10
C PRO A 277 -18.42 -21.72 22.84
N ASP A 278 -19.26 -20.70 23.03
CA ASP A 278 -19.83 -19.85 21.96
C ASP A 278 -20.73 -20.61 20.97
N PHE A 279 -21.24 -21.79 21.34
CA PHE A 279 -22.13 -22.57 20.50
C PHE A 279 -23.59 -22.40 20.93
N ASN A 280 -24.40 -21.87 20.02
CA ASN A 280 -25.85 -21.81 20.10
C ASN A 280 -26.52 -22.60 18.95
N GLY A 281 -27.72 -23.13 19.20
CA GLY A 281 -28.47 -23.96 18.26
C GLY A 281 -28.65 -25.40 18.72
N GLU A 282 -29.03 -26.30 17.80
CA GLU A 282 -29.28 -27.71 18.13
C GLU A 282 -27.98 -28.54 18.09
N ASP A 283 -27.66 -29.24 19.19
CA ASP A 283 -26.67 -30.32 19.19
C ASP A 283 -27.34 -31.69 19.33
N THR A 284 -26.65 -32.73 18.85
CA THR A 284 -27.13 -34.12 18.92
C THR A 284 -26.14 -34.98 19.68
N ILE A 285 -26.56 -35.48 20.84
CA ILE A 285 -25.81 -36.49 21.59
C ILE A 285 -26.23 -37.86 21.06
N THR A 286 -25.30 -38.70 20.63
CA THR A 286 -25.57 -40.12 20.37
C THR A 286 -25.14 -40.93 21.58
N TYR A 287 -26.02 -41.79 22.10
CA TYR A 287 -25.69 -42.70 23.19
C TYR A 287 -26.04 -44.15 22.85
N THR A 288 -25.39 -45.08 23.54
CA THR A 288 -25.58 -46.53 23.36
C THR A 288 -25.94 -47.16 24.70
N ILE A 289 -26.99 -47.96 24.70
CA ILE A 289 -27.39 -48.82 25.80
C ILE A 289 -27.01 -50.27 25.51
N THR A 290 -26.65 -51.01 26.56
CA THR A 290 -26.31 -52.44 26.51
C THR A 290 -27.17 -53.21 27.50
N ASP A 291 -27.70 -54.35 27.06
CA ASP A 291 -28.45 -55.30 27.89
C ASP A 291 -27.51 -56.27 28.65
N PRO A 292 -28.04 -57.13 29.55
CA PRO A 292 -27.23 -58.14 30.25
C PRO A 292 -26.60 -59.21 29.35
N ASP A 293 -27.16 -59.46 28.17
CA ASP A 293 -26.67 -60.42 27.19
C ASP A 293 -25.55 -59.84 26.29
N GLY A 294 -25.25 -58.55 26.46
CA GLY A 294 -24.18 -57.83 25.79
C GLY A 294 -24.56 -57.27 24.42
N MET A 295 -25.85 -57.27 24.06
CA MET A 295 -26.34 -56.65 22.83
C MET A 295 -26.64 -55.17 23.08
N THR A 296 -26.53 -54.38 22.01
CA THR A 296 -26.49 -52.91 22.12
C THR A 296 -27.46 -52.24 21.17
N ALA A 297 -28.04 -51.12 21.60
CA ALA A 297 -28.79 -50.21 20.74
C ALA A 297 -28.36 -48.76 20.97
N SER A 298 -28.43 -47.94 19.91
CA SER A 298 -28.04 -46.53 19.97
C SER A 298 -29.17 -45.63 19.50
N THR A 299 -29.30 -44.47 20.14
CA THR A 299 -30.26 -43.42 19.78
C THR A 299 -29.66 -42.05 20.12
N THR A 300 -30.47 -40.99 20.02
CA THR A 300 -30.01 -39.62 20.17
C THR A 300 -30.78 -38.80 21.20
N VAL A 301 -30.09 -37.85 21.83
CA VAL A 301 -30.69 -36.70 22.52
C VAL A 301 -30.55 -35.46 21.65
N THR A 302 -31.64 -34.74 21.40
CA THR A 302 -31.60 -33.40 20.79
C THR A 302 -31.50 -32.34 21.89
N VAL A 303 -30.41 -31.56 21.90
CA VAL A 303 -30.21 -30.47 22.88
C VAL A 303 -30.34 -29.12 22.19
N THR A 304 -31.25 -28.26 22.65
CA THR A 304 -31.33 -26.86 22.20
C THR A 304 -30.46 -25.98 23.08
N VAL A 305 -29.45 -25.34 22.50
CA VAL A 305 -28.57 -24.38 23.18
C VAL A 305 -29.02 -22.95 22.87
N HIS A 306 -29.39 -22.18 23.89
CA HIS A 306 -29.88 -20.81 23.75
C HIS A 306 -28.72 -19.80 23.68
N PRO A 307 -28.80 -18.79 22.79
CA PRO A 307 -27.77 -17.75 22.68
C PRO A 307 -27.78 -16.79 23.88
N VAL A 308 -26.59 -16.29 24.24
CA VAL A 308 -26.29 -15.30 25.26
C VAL A 308 -25.29 -14.30 24.67
N ASN A 309 -25.57 -13.01 24.79
CA ASN A 309 -24.72 -11.96 24.23
C ASN A 309 -23.32 -11.94 24.88
N ASP A 310 -22.29 -11.99 24.04
CA ASP A 310 -20.88 -11.84 24.38
C ASP A 310 -20.41 -10.39 24.21
N ASP A 311 -19.36 -10.01 24.95
CA ASP A 311 -18.73 -8.69 24.75
C ASP A 311 -17.90 -8.69 23.44
N PRO A 312 -17.85 -7.57 22.70
CA PRO A 312 -17.00 -7.47 21.52
C PRO A 312 -15.52 -7.50 21.91
N VAL A 313 -14.65 -7.87 20.97
CA VAL A 313 -13.19 -7.89 21.16
C VAL A 313 -12.54 -6.84 20.27
N ALA A 314 -11.97 -5.80 20.89
CA ALA A 314 -11.25 -4.73 20.23
C ALA A 314 -9.75 -5.08 20.09
N ASN A 315 -9.19 -4.95 18.89
CA ASN A 315 -7.79 -5.27 18.61
C ASN A 315 -7.00 -4.03 18.20
N ASP A 316 -5.80 -3.83 18.77
CA ASP A 316 -4.96 -2.69 18.42
C ASP A 316 -4.68 -2.58 16.91
N ASP A 317 -4.76 -1.36 16.39
CA ASP A 317 -4.51 -1.03 15.00
C ASP A 317 -3.13 -0.41 14.81
N PHE A 318 -2.61 -0.59 13.60
CA PHE A 318 -1.33 -0.01 13.21
C PHE A 318 -1.44 0.67 11.86
N ALA A 319 -0.96 1.90 11.79
CA ALA A 319 -0.80 2.64 10.55
C ALA A 319 0.54 3.36 10.53
N SER A 320 0.94 3.81 9.35
CA SER A 320 2.09 4.70 9.20
C SER A 320 1.76 5.80 8.21
N THR A 321 2.27 6.99 8.47
CA THR A 321 2.17 8.14 7.57
C THR A 321 3.47 8.95 7.64
N THR A 322 3.58 9.97 6.80
CA THR A 322 4.63 11.00 6.83
C THR A 322 4.10 12.26 7.51
N GLY A 323 4.99 13.18 7.89
CA GLY A 323 4.62 14.49 8.44
C GLY A 323 3.52 15.17 7.62
N SER A 324 2.58 15.81 8.32
CA SER A 324 1.46 16.58 7.72
C SER A 324 0.57 15.82 6.71
N THR A 325 0.76 14.51 6.52
CA THR A 325 0.00 13.70 5.56
C THR A 325 -1.13 12.95 6.28
N PRO A 326 -2.41 13.23 5.95
CA PRO A 326 -3.53 12.52 6.55
C PRO A 326 -3.52 11.03 6.19
N VAL A 327 -3.84 10.18 7.16
CA VAL A 327 -4.05 8.73 6.97
C VAL A 327 -5.44 8.35 7.45
N VAL A 328 -6.10 7.44 6.72
CA VAL A 328 -7.42 6.90 7.09
C VAL A 328 -7.22 5.48 7.59
N ILE A 329 -7.71 5.20 8.79
CA ILE A 329 -7.68 3.89 9.45
C ILE A 329 -9.12 3.41 9.62
N TYR A 330 -9.39 2.14 9.38
CA TYR A 330 -10.68 1.52 9.65
C TYR A 330 -10.55 0.58 10.86
N PRO A 331 -10.73 1.10 12.10
CA PRO A 331 -10.40 0.33 13.30
C PRO A 331 -11.29 -0.89 13.50
N LEU A 332 -12.54 -0.85 13.01
CA LEU A 332 -13.47 -1.98 13.14
C LEU A 332 -13.13 -3.18 12.23
N ALA A 333 -12.07 -3.10 11.42
CA ALA A 333 -11.77 -4.13 10.41
C ALA A 333 -11.12 -5.39 11.00
N ASN A 334 -10.40 -5.26 12.11
CA ASN A 334 -9.76 -6.35 12.86
C ASN A 334 -10.49 -6.67 14.17
N ASP A 335 -11.52 -5.90 14.53
CA ASP A 335 -12.38 -6.15 15.68
C ASP A 335 -13.38 -7.28 15.37
N THR A 336 -13.75 -8.04 16.39
CA THR A 336 -14.63 -9.19 16.23
C THR A 336 -15.67 -9.25 17.33
N ASP A 337 -16.80 -9.86 17.00
CA ASP A 337 -17.89 -10.13 17.92
C ASP A 337 -18.31 -11.58 17.73
N VAL A 338 -18.47 -12.31 18.83
CA VAL A 338 -18.75 -13.76 18.81
C VAL A 338 -20.16 -14.04 18.27
N ASP A 339 -21.13 -13.20 18.62
CA ASP A 339 -22.51 -13.25 18.14
C ASP A 339 -22.66 -12.76 16.68
N GLY A 340 -21.64 -12.09 16.16
CA GLY A 340 -21.65 -11.47 14.84
C GLY A 340 -22.43 -10.16 14.79
N ASP A 341 -22.57 -9.49 15.94
CA ASP A 341 -23.22 -8.20 16.02
C ASP A 341 -22.46 -7.12 15.26
N THR A 342 -23.21 -6.10 14.81
CA THR A 342 -22.60 -4.98 14.07
C THR A 342 -21.92 -4.03 15.03
N LEU A 343 -20.58 -4.02 14.99
CA LEU A 343 -19.76 -3.16 15.81
C LEU A 343 -19.82 -1.69 15.38
N SER A 344 -19.73 -0.79 16.36
CA SER A 344 -19.66 0.65 16.13
C SER A 344 -18.79 1.36 17.17
N LEU A 345 -18.24 2.52 16.78
CA LEU A 345 -17.41 3.35 17.67
C LEU A 345 -18.25 4.14 18.66
N VAL A 346 -17.77 4.24 19.90
CA VAL A 346 -18.36 5.07 20.94
C VAL A 346 -17.66 6.43 20.98
N GLY A 347 -18.43 7.50 20.77
CA GLY A 347 -17.92 8.87 20.84
C GLY A 347 -17.00 9.26 19.69
N THR A 348 -16.09 10.20 19.93
CA THR A 348 -15.10 10.65 18.94
C THR A 348 -13.70 10.51 19.54
N PRO A 349 -12.86 9.62 18.98
CA PRO A 349 -11.48 9.44 19.44
C PRO A 349 -10.67 10.73 19.34
N THR A 350 -9.63 10.87 20.16
CA THR A 350 -8.77 12.06 20.19
C THR A 350 -7.30 11.66 20.35
N SER A 351 -6.39 12.53 19.93
CA SER A 351 -4.95 12.38 20.13
C SER A 351 -4.31 13.74 20.43
N PRO A 352 -3.31 13.83 21.30
CA PRO A 352 -2.54 15.05 21.50
C PRO A 352 -1.59 15.37 20.32
N ASN A 353 -1.29 14.38 19.47
CA ASN A 353 -0.24 14.47 18.44
C ASN A 353 -0.78 14.75 17.03
N GLY A 354 -2.07 15.05 16.90
CA GLY A 354 -2.71 15.34 15.63
C GLY A 354 -4.21 15.60 15.77
N THR A 355 -4.83 15.91 14.65
CA THR A 355 -6.30 16.03 14.56
C THR A 355 -6.91 14.71 14.15
N VAL A 356 -8.01 14.33 14.81
CA VAL A 356 -8.75 13.08 14.58
C VAL A 356 -10.16 13.43 14.14
N GLU A 357 -10.61 12.85 13.03
CA GLU A 357 -11.95 13.02 12.50
C GLU A 357 -12.58 11.67 12.18
N LEU A 358 -13.81 11.46 12.68
CA LEU A 358 -14.61 10.30 12.35
C LEU A 358 -15.36 10.53 11.03
N LEU A 359 -15.14 9.66 10.05
CA LEU A 359 -15.74 9.70 8.73
C LEU A 359 -17.11 8.99 8.71
N PRO A 360 -18.01 9.35 7.77
CA PRO A 360 -19.36 8.76 7.69
C PRO A 360 -19.39 7.25 7.40
N ASP A 361 -18.30 6.70 6.89
CA ASP A 361 -18.14 5.27 6.57
C ASP A 361 -17.51 4.47 7.72
N GLY A 362 -17.29 5.10 8.88
CA GLY A 362 -16.67 4.47 10.06
C GLY A 362 -15.15 4.52 10.07
N GLY A 363 -14.51 5.10 9.05
CA GLY A 363 -13.07 5.36 9.06
C GLY A 363 -12.69 6.50 10.00
N ILE A 364 -11.48 6.45 10.56
CA ILE A 364 -10.86 7.53 11.32
C ILE A 364 -9.78 8.17 10.45
N ARG A 365 -9.94 9.45 10.13
CA ARG A 365 -8.88 10.26 9.52
C ARG A 365 -8.02 10.89 10.61
N PHE A 366 -6.74 10.57 10.60
CA PHE A 366 -5.73 11.18 11.46
C PHE A 366 -4.78 12.04 10.62
N THR A 367 -4.63 13.31 11.00
CA THR A 367 -3.64 14.23 10.43
C THR A 367 -2.65 14.61 11.54
N PRO A 368 -1.36 14.22 11.44
CA PRO A 368 -0.35 14.59 12.43
C PRO A 368 -0.25 16.12 12.60
N ASN A 369 0.10 16.59 13.81
CA ASN A 369 0.47 18.00 13.99
C ASN A 369 1.71 18.33 13.11
N PRO A 370 1.82 19.54 12.56
CA PRO A 370 3.04 19.98 11.87
C PRO A 370 4.29 19.74 12.72
N GLY A 371 5.35 19.19 12.12
CA GLY A 371 6.61 18.87 12.78
C GLY A 371 6.59 17.67 13.75
N PHE A 372 5.45 16.98 13.95
CA PHE A 372 5.41 15.79 14.79
C PHE A 372 6.04 14.58 14.09
N THR A 373 7.08 14.02 14.70
CA THR A 373 7.69 12.73 14.31
C THR A 373 7.60 11.74 15.47
N GLY A 374 7.40 10.46 15.17
CA GLY A 374 7.30 9.39 16.16
C GLY A 374 5.93 8.71 16.17
N THR A 375 5.62 7.96 17.22
CA THR A 375 4.37 7.20 17.32
C THR A 375 3.28 8.04 17.99
N ALA A 376 2.16 8.26 17.29
CA ALA A 376 0.94 8.81 17.86
C ALA A 376 0.02 7.67 18.32
N GLU A 377 -0.65 7.87 19.46
CA GLU A 377 -1.62 6.94 20.03
C GLU A 377 -3.02 7.58 19.96
N ILE A 378 -4.01 6.79 19.53
CA ILE A 378 -5.43 7.16 19.50
C ILE A 378 -6.21 6.04 20.19
N GLY A 379 -6.71 6.28 21.39
CA GLY A 379 -7.59 5.33 22.08
C GLY A 379 -9.01 5.37 21.52
N TYR A 380 -9.63 4.21 21.31
CA TYR A 380 -11.02 4.09 20.88
C TYR A 380 -11.77 3.02 21.68
N GLU A 381 -13.10 3.14 21.69
CA GLU A 381 -14.03 2.21 22.36
C GLU A 381 -15.07 1.75 21.32
N ILE A 382 -15.39 0.46 21.33
CA ILE A 382 -16.38 -0.17 20.46
C ILE A 382 -17.55 -0.70 21.27
N THR A 383 -18.71 -0.83 20.64
CA THR A 383 -19.91 -1.46 21.20
C THR A 383 -20.61 -2.33 20.17
N ASP A 384 -21.18 -3.44 20.65
CA ASP A 384 -22.07 -4.35 19.93
C ASP A 384 -23.50 -3.79 19.74
N GLY A 385 -23.87 -2.74 20.50
CA GLY A 385 -25.23 -2.19 20.55
C GLY A 385 -26.22 -2.97 21.41
N ASN A 386 -25.80 -4.09 22.01
CA ASN A 386 -26.58 -4.98 22.86
C ASN A 386 -26.14 -4.96 24.34
N GLY A 387 -25.05 -4.26 24.65
CA GLY A 387 -24.65 -3.93 26.01
C GLY A 387 -23.19 -4.19 26.30
N GLY A 388 -22.48 -4.89 25.41
CA GLY A 388 -21.05 -5.13 25.48
C GLY A 388 -20.23 -3.97 24.92
N THR A 389 -19.08 -3.73 25.55
CA THR A 389 -18.08 -2.76 25.09
C THR A 389 -16.65 -3.25 25.34
N ASP A 390 -15.72 -2.81 24.49
CA ASP A 390 -14.28 -3.04 24.68
C ASP A 390 -13.46 -1.85 24.13
N THR A 391 -12.18 -1.76 24.51
CA THR A 391 -11.30 -0.64 24.17
C THR A 391 -9.97 -1.10 23.59
N ALA A 392 -9.48 -0.40 22.57
CA ALA A 392 -8.16 -0.65 21.97
C ALA A 392 -7.47 0.66 21.55
N THR A 393 -6.23 0.55 21.05
CA THR A 393 -5.41 1.69 20.67
C THR A 393 -4.96 1.60 19.21
N ILE A 394 -5.08 2.69 18.48
CA ILE A 394 -4.47 2.87 17.16
C ILE A 394 -3.09 3.48 17.36
N PHE A 395 -2.05 2.79 16.86
CA PHE A 395 -0.68 3.28 16.81
C PHE A 395 -0.35 3.77 15.40
N VAL A 396 -0.16 5.08 15.25
CA VAL A 396 0.26 5.69 13.98
C VAL A 396 1.73 6.05 14.06
N THR A 397 2.58 5.34 13.32
CA THR A 397 3.99 5.72 13.17
C THR A 397 4.10 6.85 12.15
N VAL A 398 4.42 8.05 12.62
CA VAL A 398 4.70 9.22 11.79
C VAL A 398 6.19 9.22 11.51
N ASN A 399 6.55 8.77 10.32
CA ASN A 399 7.93 8.84 9.85
C ASN A 399 8.25 10.29 9.49
N PRO A 400 9.52 10.72 9.68
CA PRO A 400 10.04 11.86 8.94
C PRO A 400 9.72 11.64 7.45
N GLY A 401 9.35 12.69 6.71
CA GLY A 401 9.21 12.59 5.26
C GLY A 401 10.42 11.86 4.68
N THR A 402 10.22 10.81 3.89
CA THR A 402 11.33 9.98 3.38
C THR A 402 12.06 10.64 2.20
N GLY A 403 12.07 11.97 2.15
CA GLY A 403 12.32 12.68 0.92
C GLY A 403 12.89 14.06 1.17
N ARG A 404 13.93 14.17 2.00
CA ARG A 404 14.87 15.28 1.87
C ARG A 404 15.21 15.43 0.40
N ASP A 405 14.57 16.38 -0.24
CA ASP A 405 14.72 16.64 -1.66
C ASP A 405 15.67 17.81 -1.89
N GLY A 406 16.15 18.39 -0.79
CA GLY A 406 17.08 19.51 -0.74
C GLY A 406 16.38 20.85 -0.88
N ILE A 407 15.06 20.90 -0.74
CA ILE A 407 14.27 22.11 -0.86
C ILE A 407 13.58 22.38 0.46
N ILE A 408 13.91 23.50 1.08
CA ILE A 408 13.28 23.96 2.32
C ILE A 408 11.99 24.70 1.96
N THR A 409 10.87 24.25 2.50
CA THR A 409 9.55 24.87 2.27
C THR A 409 8.96 25.49 3.56
N GLY A 410 8.44 26.71 3.43
CA GLY A 410 7.63 27.38 4.44
C GLY A 410 6.13 27.08 4.32
N THR A 411 5.31 27.88 4.97
CA THR A 411 3.85 27.74 5.08
C THR A 411 3.12 28.91 4.42
N ASP A 412 1.80 29.01 4.63
CA ASP A 412 0.97 30.12 4.13
C ASP A 412 0.87 31.28 5.14
N GLY A 413 1.73 31.35 6.17
CA GLY A 413 1.76 32.49 7.07
C GLY A 413 3.17 32.83 7.54
N ASP A 414 3.32 33.98 8.19
CA ASP A 414 4.60 34.58 8.58
C ASP A 414 5.59 33.59 9.24
N ASP A 415 6.58 33.16 8.47
CA ASP A 415 7.58 32.16 8.84
C ASP A 415 8.94 32.80 9.19
N LEU A 416 9.67 32.13 10.08
CA LEU A 416 11.08 32.43 10.36
C LEU A 416 11.91 31.22 9.91
N ILE A 417 12.48 31.30 8.72
CA ILE A 417 13.28 30.26 8.09
C ILE A 417 14.76 30.60 8.26
N GLY A 418 15.54 29.64 8.73
CA GLY A 418 16.98 29.79 8.91
C GLY A 418 17.59 28.60 9.66
N PRO A 419 18.84 28.69 10.12
CA PRO A 419 19.51 27.58 10.77
C PRO A 419 18.71 27.01 11.96
N GLY A 420 18.35 25.72 11.89
CA GLY A 420 17.48 25.03 12.85
C GLY A 420 15.99 24.99 12.49
N TYR A 421 15.57 25.63 11.39
CA TYR A 421 14.29 25.39 10.75
C TYR A 421 14.36 24.05 10.00
N ILE A 422 13.40 23.17 10.27
CA ILE A 422 13.30 21.85 9.63
C ILE A 422 11.91 21.73 9.05
N ASP A 423 11.83 21.52 7.74
CA ASP A 423 10.55 21.44 7.04
C ASP A 423 9.89 20.04 7.14
N ALA A 424 8.79 19.83 6.41
CA ALA A 424 8.02 18.59 6.48
C ALA A 424 8.79 17.35 5.94
N ASP A 425 9.67 17.59 4.97
CA ASP A 425 10.52 16.57 4.34
C ASP A 425 11.83 16.36 5.11
N GLY A 426 12.13 17.27 6.03
CA GLY A 426 13.21 17.18 7.00
C GLY A 426 14.49 17.85 6.53
N ASP A 427 14.39 18.73 5.52
CA ASP A 427 15.47 19.59 5.02
C ASP A 427 15.69 20.75 6.00
N GLU A 428 16.94 21.18 6.14
CA GLU A 428 17.39 22.17 7.12
C GLU A 428 18.43 23.07 6.47
N VAL A 429 18.36 24.37 6.76
CA VAL A 429 19.32 25.39 6.29
C VAL A 429 20.70 25.16 6.94
N ASP A 430 21.78 25.36 6.18
CA ASP A 430 23.18 25.16 6.58
C ASP A 430 23.46 23.73 7.13
N ALA A 431 22.83 22.71 6.54
CA ALA A 431 22.95 21.32 7.01
C ALA A 431 24.28 20.62 6.66
N GLY A 432 25.15 21.26 5.88
CA GLY A 432 26.42 20.71 5.39
C GLY A 432 26.25 19.57 4.39
N ASP A 433 25.06 19.39 3.85
CA ASP A 433 24.76 18.43 2.80
C ASP A 433 24.65 19.12 1.42
N ALA A 434 24.57 18.30 0.38
CA ALA A 434 24.55 18.72 -1.02
C ALA A 434 23.61 17.76 -1.75
N ILE A 435 22.34 17.82 -1.35
CA ILE A 435 21.32 16.81 -1.71
C ILE A 435 21.00 16.87 -3.20
N ILE A 436 20.99 18.08 -3.77
CA ILE A 436 20.69 18.32 -5.16
C ILE A 436 21.97 18.22 -6.02
N PRO A 437 21.96 17.47 -7.14
CA PRO A 437 23.12 17.36 -8.01
C PRO A 437 23.55 18.70 -8.62
N GLY A 438 24.73 19.18 -8.24
CA GLY A 438 25.32 20.43 -8.74
C GLY A 438 25.69 21.39 -7.63
N ASP A 439 25.04 21.24 -6.49
CA ASP A 439 25.14 22.13 -5.34
C ASP A 439 26.38 21.76 -4.50
N GLY A 440 26.97 22.79 -3.91
CA GLY A 440 28.00 22.72 -2.89
C GLY A 440 27.43 22.35 -1.51
N PRO A 441 28.30 22.13 -0.51
CA PRO A 441 27.86 22.07 0.88
C PRO A 441 27.25 23.41 1.28
N ASP A 442 26.11 23.34 1.97
CA ASP A 442 25.38 24.51 2.49
C ASP A 442 24.76 25.39 1.38
N ASP A 443 24.77 24.96 0.10
CA ASP A 443 24.00 25.63 -0.95
C ASP A 443 22.51 25.26 -0.82
N ASP A 444 21.69 26.15 -0.27
CA ASP A 444 20.30 25.89 0.09
C ASP A 444 19.29 26.40 -0.95
N ARG A 445 18.14 25.72 -1.05
CA ARG A 445 16.99 26.20 -1.84
C ARG A 445 15.78 26.38 -0.98
N ILE A 446 15.30 27.61 -0.88
CA ILE A 446 14.25 27.99 0.06
C ILE A 446 13.05 28.57 -0.69
N TYR A 447 11.86 28.06 -0.39
CA TYR A 447 10.57 28.64 -0.80
C TYR A 447 9.80 29.02 0.46
N ALA A 448 9.72 30.31 0.78
CA ALA A 448 9.10 30.78 2.02
C ALA A 448 7.57 30.66 1.97
N GLY A 449 6.94 31.09 0.88
CA GLY A 449 5.54 30.78 0.58
C GLY A 449 4.65 32.01 0.59
N ALA A 450 3.64 32.02 1.46
CA ALA A 450 2.78 33.19 1.61
C ALA A 450 2.85 33.70 3.05
N GLY A 451 2.70 35.00 3.25
CA GLY A 451 2.90 35.62 4.55
C GLY A 451 4.05 36.61 4.49
N ASN A 452 4.30 37.30 5.60
CA ASN A 452 5.47 38.19 5.70
C ASN A 452 6.60 37.42 6.37
N ASP A 453 7.46 36.83 5.56
CA ASP A 453 8.45 35.85 5.99
C ASP A 453 9.81 36.50 6.31
N THR A 454 10.59 35.85 7.17
CA THR A 454 11.98 36.22 7.42
C THR A 454 12.88 35.03 7.13
N VAL A 455 13.72 35.13 6.11
CA VAL A 455 14.61 34.06 5.66
C VAL A 455 16.08 34.42 5.92
N LEU A 456 16.80 33.51 6.56
CA LEU A 456 18.25 33.58 6.81
C LEU A 456 18.90 32.38 6.11
N ALA A 457 19.37 32.54 4.87
CA ALA A 457 19.87 31.43 4.05
C ALA A 457 21.25 30.94 4.50
N GLY A 458 22.16 31.84 4.90
CA GLY A 458 23.33 31.45 5.68
C GLY A 458 24.62 31.48 4.89
N ALA A 459 25.30 30.35 4.78
CA ALA A 459 26.56 30.24 4.06
C ALA A 459 26.42 29.26 2.91
N GLY A 460 26.95 29.58 1.74
CA GLY A 460 26.71 28.77 0.55
C GLY A 460 26.21 29.67 -0.57
N ASN A 461 26.06 29.11 -1.77
CA ASN A 461 25.45 29.84 -2.88
C ASN A 461 23.95 29.52 -2.89
N ASP A 462 23.16 30.35 -2.21
CA ASP A 462 21.78 30.05 -1.89
C ASP A 462 20.81 30.51 -2.98
N THR A 463 19.65 29.87 -3.07
CA THR A 463 18.53 30.34 -3.88
C THR A 463 17.28 30.47 -3.03
N VAL A 464 16.75 31.69 -2.90
CA VAL A 464 15.59 31.97 -2.04
C VAL A 464 14.46 32.61 -2.84
N TYR A 465 13.25 32.10 -2.63
CA TYR A 465 12.00 32.67 -3.10
C TYR A 465 11.14 33.08 -1.90
N GLY A 466 10.84 34.37 -1.77
CA GLY A 466 9.95 34.93 -0.74
C GLY A 466 8.51 34.50 -0.97
N GLY A 467 7.93 34.95 -2.09
CA GLY A 467 6.62 34.51 -2.55
C GLY A 467 5.59 35.61 -2.48
N THR A 468 4.58 35.52 -1.62
CA THR A 468 3.59 36.62 -1.49
C THR A 468 3.57 37.18 -0.08
N GLY A 469 3.63 38.49 0.06
CA GLY A 469 3.68 39.20 1.33
C GLY A 469 4.95 40.03 1.43
N ASP A 470 5.08 40.83 2.48
CA ASP A 470 6.26 41.71 2.62
C ASP A 470 7.38 40.93 3.34
N ASP A 471 8.33 40.41 2.56
CA ASP A 471 9.34 39.46 3.00
C ASP A 471 10.68 40.13 3.36
N GLN A 472 11.42 39.49 4.26
CA GLN A 472 12.76 39.91 4.63
C GLN A 472 13.77 38.78 4.43
N ILE A 473 14.60 38.89 3.39
CA ILE A 473 15.50 37.82 2.94
C ILE A 473 16.96 38.22 3.13
N TYR A 474 17.75 37.33 3.73
CA TYR A 474 19.19 37.46 3.87
C TYR A 474 19.87 36.26 3.20
N GLY A 475 20.66 36.50 2.14
CA GLY A 475 21.50 35.49 1.48
C GLY A 475 22.63 35.06 2.40
N GLY A 476 23.57 35.97 2.66
CA GLY A 476 24.60 35.78 3.66
C GLY A 476 25.99 35.76 3.04
N SER A 477 26.63 34.60 2.94
CA SER A 477 27.94 34.49 2.31
C SER A 477 27.97 33.45 1.21
N GLY A 478 28.38 33.86 0.01
CA GLY A 478 28.37 33.06 -1.20
C GLY A 478 27.78 33.90 -2.33
N ASP A 479 27.70 33.33 -3.52
CA ASP A 479 27.07 34.02 -4.66
C ASP A 479 25.58 33.63 -4.68
N ASP A 480 24.72 34.47 -4.10
CA ASP A 480 23.32 34.16 -3.81
C ASP A 480 22.35 34.63 -4.90
N VAL A 481 21.18 33.99 -5.00
CA VAL A 481 20.08 34.42 -5.85
C VAL A 481 18.79 34.57 -5.04
N LEU A 482 18.32 35.80 -4.91
CA LEU A 482 17.19 36.14 -4.04
C LEU A 482 16.03 36.72 -4.85
N TYR A 483 14.82 36.22 -4.61
CA TYR A 483 13.57 36.70 -5.20
C TYR A 483 12.61 37.13 -4.08
N GLY A 484 12.19 38.40 -4.07
CA GLY A 484 11.12 38.91 -3.20
C GLY A 484 9.75 38.42 -3.67
N ASP A 485 9.50 38.55 -4.98
CA ASP A 485 8.25 38.18 -5.67
C ASP A 485 7.12 39.23 -5.50
N GLU A 486 6.00 38.95 -4.82
CA GLU A 486 4.89 39.91 -4.64
C GLU A 486 4.89 40.50 -3.22
N GLY A 487 5.11 41.80 -3.04
CA GLY A 487 5.09 42.46 -1.74
C GLY A 487 6.08 43.61 -1.65
N ASP A 488 6.06 44.37 -0.55
CA ASP A 488 7.10 45.39 -0.31
C ASP A 488 8.30 44.72 0.40
N ASP A 489 9.24 44.17 -0.34
CA ASP A 489 10.26 43.25 0.19
C ASP A 489 11.57 43.93 0.61
N ILE A 490 12.34 43.26 1.47
CA ILE A 490 13.69 43.68 1.86
C ILE A 490 14.68 42.53 1.65
N LEU A 491 15.60 42.70 0.69
CA LEU A 491 16.59 41.69 0.31
C LEU A 491 18.01 42.16 0.65
N TYR A 492 18.79 41.29 1.27
CA TYR A 492 20.22 41.47 1.56
C TYR A 492 21.03 40.34 0.92
N GLY A 493 21.83 40.63 -0.10
CA GLY A 493 22.77 39.67 -0.72
C GLY A 493 23.84 39.24 0.27
N GLY A 494 24.67 40.20 0.68
CA GLY A 494 25.66 40.00 1.73
C GLY A 494 27.07 40.04 1.19
N SER A 495 27.76 38.92 1.11
CA SER A 495 29.11 38.86 0.55
C SER A 495 29.22 37.80 -0.54
N GLY A 496 29.69 38.20 -1.71
CA GLY A 496 29.75 37.37 -2.91
C GLY A 496 29.19 38.16 -4.09
N ASP A 497 29.20 37.58 -5.29
CA ASP A 497 28.61 38.24 -6.45
C ASP A 497 27.12 37.85 -6.54
N ASP A 498 26.23 38.66 -5.94
CA ASP A 498 24.83 38.29 -5.70
C ASP A 498 23.87 38.74 -6.82
N VAL A 499 22.71 38.08 -6.93
CA VAL A 499 21.62 38.46 -7.84
C VAL A 499 20.31 38.62 -7.08
N LEU A 500 19.79 39.84 -7.03
CA LEU A 500 18.57 40.18 -6.28
C LEU A 500 17.46 40.64 -7.23
N TYR A 501 16.26 40.11 -7.03
CA TYR A 501 15.03 40.50 -7.71
C TYR A 501 13.99 40.93 -6.67
N GLY A 502 13.59 42.20 -6.68
CA GLY A 502 12.50 42.71 -5.83
C GLY A 502 11.18 42.09 -6.26
N GLY A 503 10.63 42.53 -7.39
CA GLY A 503 9.45 41.92 -7.99
C GLY A 503 8.32 42.93 -8.17
N GLU A 504 7.13 42.65 -7.65
CA GLU A 504 6.02 43.60 -7.58
C GLU A 504 5.94 44.21 -6.17
N GLY A 505 6.00 45.53 -6.06
CA GLY A 505 5.94 46.22 -4.77
C GLY A 505 6.98 47.33 -4.67
N ASP A 506 6.98 48.09 -3.58
CA ASP A 506 8.01 49.10 -3.31
C ASP A 506 9.16 48.45 -2.50
N ASP A 507 10.17 47.90 -3.19
CA ASP A 507 11.18 47.02 -2.60
C ASP A 507 12.44 47.75 -2.07
N ILE A 508 13.21 47.09 -1.20
CA ILE A 508 14.53 47.54 -0.73
C ILE A 508 15.57 46.44 -0.93
N LEU A 509 16.54 46.66 -1.82
CA LEU A 509 17.59 45.69 -2.17
C LEU A 509 18.96 46.21 -1.74
N PHE A 510 19.75 45.35 -1.08
CA PHE A 510 21.14 45.60 -0.71
C PHE A 510 22.02 44.50 -1.30
N GLY A 511 22.91 44.82 -2.24
CA GLY A 511 23.89 43.89 -2.80
C GLY A 511 24.91 43.49 -1.74
N GLY A 512 25.71 44.45 -1.28
CA GLY A 512 26.63 44.25 -0.16
C GLY A 512 28.08 44.37 -0.60
N THR A 513 28.82 43.27 -0.62
CA THR A 513 30.21 43.24 -1.11
C THR A 513 30.36 42.21 -2.21
N GLY A 514 30.96 42.58 -3.33
CA GLY A 514 31.10 41.73 -4.52
C GLY A 514 30.49 42.44 -5.72
N ASP A 515 30.64 41.86 -6.92
CA ASP A 515 30.08 42.48 -8.14
C ASP A 515 28.61 42.04 -8.31
N ASP A 516 27.68 42.83 -7.76
CA ASP A 516 26.29 42.43 -7.59
C ASP A 516 25.38 42.79 -8.79
N THR A 517 24.24 42.12 -8.92
CA THR A 517 23.19 42.46 -9.90
C THR A 517 21.82 42.61 -9.23
N LEU A 518 21.26 43.82 -9.24
CA LEU A 518 20.00 44.16 -8.57
C LEU A 518 18.91 44.58 -9.57
N TYR A 519 17.73 43.99 -9.43
CA TYR A 519 16.53 44.32 -10.20
C TYR A 519 15.41 44.74 -9.24
N GLY A 520 14.98 46.00 -9.27
CA GLY A 520 13.84 46.50 -8.47
C GLY A 520 12.55 45.85 -8.93
N GLY A 521 12.10 46.21 -10.14
CA GLY A 521 10.95 45.56 -10.76
C GLY A 521 9.80 46.54 -10.94
N ALA A 522 8.65 46.25 -10.36
CA ALA A 522 7.46 47.07 -10.49
C ALA A 522 7.10 47.76 -9.18
N GLY A 523 7.50 49.02 -9.04
CA GLY A 523 7.13 49.85 -7.89
C GLY A 523 8.13 50.99 -7.74
N ASN A 524 8.19 51.61 -6.58
CA ASN A 524 9.19 52.64 -6.27
C ASN A 524 10.26 52.02 -5.38
N ASP A 525 11.25 51.41 -6.02
CA ASP A 525 12.24 50.59 -5.36
C ASP A 525 13.41 51.40 -4.85
N THR A 526 14.08 50.90 -3.81
CA THR A 526 15.34 51.44 -3.28
C THR A 526 16.45 50.41 -3.42
N LEU A 527 17.45 50.68 -4.26
CA LEU A 527 18.55 49.77 -4.53
C LEU A 527 19.87 50.35 -4.01
N PHE A 528 20.66 49.50 -3.35
CA PHE A 528 22.02 49.79 -2.89
C PHE A 528 22.96 48.72 -3.44
N GLY A 529 23.87 49.07 -4.35
CA GLY A 529 24.89 48.16 -4.88
C GLY A 529 25.87 47.74 -3.78
N GLY A 530 26.66 48.70 -3.29
CA GLY A 530 27.53 48.48 -2.14
C GLY A 530 29.00 48.63 -2.50
N GLU A 531 29.82 47.64 -2.16
CA GLU A 531 31.22 47.56 -2.61
C GLU A 531 31.34 46.60 -3.78
N GLY A 532 31.76 47.05 -4.97
CA GLY A 532 31.82 46.17 -6.14
C GLY A 532 31.64 46.92 -7.45
N ALA A 533 31.76 46.23 -8.58
CA ALA A 533 31.32 46.77 -9.86
C ALA A 533 29.92 46.25 -10.19
N ASP A 534 28.91 46.98 -9.74
CA ASP A 534 27.54 46.47 -9.66
C ASP A 534 26.72 46.77 -10.93
N GLN A 535 25.65 46.01 -11.12
CA GLN A 535 24.64 46.23 -12.16
C GLN A 535 23.27 46.47 -11.54
N LEU A 536 22.72 47.67 -11.68
CA LEU A 536 21.46 48.06 -11.04
C LEU A 536 20.40 48.44 -12.07
N PHE A 537 19.20 47.87 -11.91
CA PHE A 537 18.04 48.09 -12.78
C PHE A 537 16.84 48.47 -11.92
N GLY A 538 16.45 49.75 -11.93
CA GLY A 538 15.31 50.23 -11.13
C GLY A 538 13.97 49.64 -11.54
N GLY A 539 13.75 49.38 -12.84
CA GLY A 539 12.48 48.85 -13.33
C GLY A 539 11.47 49.94 -13.69
N GLU A 540 10.20 49.73 -13.35
CA GLU A 540 9.11 50.71 -13.44
C GLU A 540 9.12 51.64 -12.21
N GLY A 541 8.14 52.56 -12.10
CA GLY A 541 8.01 53.51 -10.98
C GLY A 541 9.20 54.46 -10.76
N ASN A 542 9.21 55.19 -9.64
CA ASN A 542 10.22 56.23 -9.35
C ASN A 542 11.21 55.70 -8.31
N ASN A 543 12.36 55.23 -8.77
CA ASN A 543 13.29 54.48 -7.92
C ASN A 543 14.32 55.39 -7.25
N VAL A 544 14.93 54.88 -6.18
CA VAL A 544 16.10 55.50 -5.53
C VAL A 544 17.26 54.51 -5.62
N ILE A 545 18.30 54.86 -6.37
CA ILE A 545 19.40 53.94 -6.68
C ILE A 545 20.72 54.53 -6.20
N PHE A 546 21.49 53.74 -5.45
CA PHE A 546 22.84 54.05 -5.01
C PHE A 546 23.79 52.98 -5.55
N GLY A 547 24.74 53.35 -6.42
CA GLY A 547 25.79 52.44 -6.89
C GLY A 547 26.69 52.03 -5.74
N GLY A 548 27.40 52.99 -5.17
CA GLY A 548 28.24 52.78 -4.00
C GLY A 548 29.71 53.00 -4.33
N ALA A 549 30.55 52.01 -4.09
CA ALA A 549 31.97 52.06 -4.35
C ALA A 549 32.35 51.02 -5.41
N GLY A 550 33.04 51.47 -6.46
CA GLY A 550 33.45 50.65 -7.58
C GLY A 550 32.85 51.19 -8.88
N ASN A 551 33.00 50.46 -9.99
CA ASN A 551 32.57 51.01 -11.29
C ASN A 551 31.22 50.44 -11.67
N ASP A 552 30.16 51.15 -11.30
CA ASP A 552 28.81 50.63 -11.38
C ASP A 552 28.17 50.89 -12.74
N THR A 553 27.22 50.04 -13.12
CA THR A 553 26.38 50.22 -14.31
C THR A 553 24.92 50.30 -13.89
N ILE A 554 24.33 51.49 -14.02
CA ILE A 554 22.96 51.76 -13.60
C ILE A 554 22.09 52.01 -14.83
N THR A 555 21.04 51.21 -15.00
CA THR A 555 20.12 51.28 -16.14
C THR A 555 18.78 51.88 -15.74
N LEU A 556 18.38 52.93 -16.46
CA LEU A 556 17.10 53.61 -16.33
C LEU A 556 16.14 53.05 -17.39
N SER A 557 15.10 52.36 -16.92
CA SER A 557 14.11 51.62 -17.71
C SER A 557 12.72 52.28 -17.72
N GLY A 558 12.40 53.14 -16.74
CA GLY A 558 11.11 53.82 -16.64
C GLY A 558 11.07 54.80 -15.45
N GLY A 559 10.05 55.66 -15.40
CA GLY A 559 9.81 56.60 -14.30
C GLY A 559 10.85 57.71 -14.09
N GLY A 560 10.69 58.42 -12.98
CA GLY A 560 11.52 59.56 -12.58
C GLY A 560 12.41 59.21 -11.39
N ASP A 561 13.50 58.50 -11.67
CA ASP A 561 14.42 57.95 -10.68
C ASP A 561 15.34 59.00 -10.05
N THR A 562 15.77 58.75 -8.81
CA THR A 562 16.88 59.48 -8.17
C THR A 562 18.07 58.55 -8.05
N VAL A 563 19.15 58.87 -8.75
CA VAL A 563 20.31 57.98 -8.90
C VAL A 563 21.57 58.67 -8.40
N PHE A 564 22.34 57.94 -7.61
CA PHE A 564 23.65 58.32 -7.12
C PHE A 564 24.66 57.26 -7.56
N GLY A 565 25.69 57.64 -8.33
CA GLY A 565 26.78 56.73 -8.70
C GLY A 565 27.60 56.37 -7.46
N GLY A 566 28.20 57.38 -6.85
CA GLY A 566 28.94 57.24 -5.61
C GLY A 566 30.41 57.58 -5.82
N ALA A 567 31.29 56.60 -5.65
CA ALA A 567 32.72 56.76 -5.87
C ALA A 567 33.16 55.95 -7.08
N ASP A 568 34.22 56.41 -7.75
CA ASP A 568 34.82 55.77 -8.93
C ASP A 568 34.06 56.04 -10.25
N ARG A 569 34.15 55.16 -11.26
CA ARG A 569 33.71 55.45 -12.64
C ARG A 569 32.40 54.75 -12.97
N ASP A 570 31.30 55.44 -12.79
CA ASP A 570 29.98 54.87 -13.00
C ASP A 570 29.46 55.13 -14.40
N THR A 571 28.56 54.25 -14.84
CA THR A 571 27.89 54.33 -16.14
C THR A 571 26.39 54.32 -15.96
N PHE A 572 25.75 55.44 -16.27
CA PHE A 572 24.31 55.60 -16.28
C PHE A 572 23.76 55.42 -17.70
N ILE A 573 22.77 54.55 -17.85
CA ILE A 573 22.24 54.13 -19.14
C ILE A 573 20.76 54.53 -19.25
N VAL A 574 20.42 55.33 -20.26
CA VAL A 574 19.01 55.52 -20.64
C VAL A 574 18.66 54.54 -21.75
N GLU A 575 17.94 53.47 -21.39
CA GLU A 575 17.83 52.27 -22.23
C GLU A 575 16.97 52.49 -23.49
N ASN A 576 15.86 53.24 -23.37
CA ASN A 576 14.85 53.36 -24.43
C ASN A 576 14.20 54.75 -24.45
N GLN A 577 13.44 55.05 -25.52
CA GLN A 577 12.73 56.32 -25.64
C GLN A 577 11.71 56.51 -24.51
N GLY A 578 11.90 57.55 -23.71
CA GLY A 578 11.02 57.90 -22.59
C GLY A 578 11.51 57.41 -21.23
N ALA A 579 12.52 56.53 -21.18
CA ALA A 579 13.20 56.17 -19.95
C ALA A 579 14.00 57.37 -19.42
N GLY A 580 14.12 57.50 -18.10
CA GLY A 580 14.84 58.60 -17.44
C GLY A 580 14.08 59.95 -17.42
N ILE A 581 12.84 60.03 -17.92
CA ILE A 581 12.07 61.28 -17.87
C ILE A 581 11.66 61.58 -16.43
N GLY A 582 12.13 62.72 -15.93
CA GLY A 582 11.91 63.16 -14.56
C GLY A 582 13.03 62.72 -13.61
N SER A 583 14.01 61.96 -14.09
CA SER A 583 15.09 61.45 -13.26
C SER A 583 16.12 62.54 -12.91
N TYR A 584 16.77 62.33 -11.77
CA TYR A 584 17.92 63.09 -11.30
C TYR A 584 19.10 62.14 -11.12
N ILE A 585 20.23 62.44 -11.76
CA ILE A 585 21.48 61.67 -11.63
C ILE A 585 22.54 62.53 -10.98
N ASP A 586 23.27 61.96 -10.02
CA ASP A 586 24.48 62.53 -9.43
C ASP A 586 25.59 61.48 -9.55
N GLY A 587 26.62 61.75 -10.35
CA GLY A 587 27.75 60.83 -10.49
C GLY A 587 28.52 60.69 -9.17
N GLY A 588 28.85 61.83 -8.58
CA GLY A 588 29.65 61.91 -7.36
C GLY A 588 30.96 62.62 -7.63
N GLU A 589 31.74 62.87 -6.57
CA GLU A 589 33.02 63.59 -6.66
C GLU A 589 34.11 62.88 -5.84
N GLU A 590 33.79 61.70 -5.32
CA GLU A 590 34.71 60.88 -4.52
C GLU A 590 35.38 59.84 -5.43
N GLY A 591 36.67 59.54 -5.24
CA GLY A 591 37.34 58.48 -6.01
C GLY A 591 37.86 58.88 -7.40
N ASP A 592 37.91 57.93 -8.34
CA ASP A 592 38.26 58.12 -9.76
C ASP A 592 37.01 58.56 -10.56
N ASP A 593 36.68 59.85 -10.44
CA ASP A 593 35.52 60.61 -10.92
C ASP A 593 35.35 60.71 -12.46
N TYR A 594 35.24 59.60 -13.19
CA TYR A 594 35.00 59.63 -14.64
C TYR A 594 33.66 58.98 -15.02
N ASP A 595 32.59 59.60 -14.55
CA ASP A 595 31.23 59.14 -14.73
C ASP A 595 30.74 59.36 -16.15
N THR A 596 29.92 58.41 -16.61
CA THR A 596 29.39 58.40 -17.97
C THR A 596 27.88 58.32 -17.99
N LEU A 597 27.22 59.31 -18.61
CA LEU A 597 25.81 59.22 -18.98
C LEU A 597 25.68 58.82 -20.45
N ASP A 598 25.21 57.62 -20.71
CA ASP A 598 25.00 57.11 -22.06
C ASP A 598 23.51 57.24 -22.48
N LEU A 599 23.29 58.09 -23.48
CA LEU A 599 21.97 58.47 -23.99
C LEU A 599 21.63 57.79 -25.32
N SER A 600 22.37 56.74 -25.69
CA SER A 600 22.23 56.09 -27.00
C SER A 600 20.85 55.46 -27.24
N GLY A 601 20.10 55.11 -26.19
CA GLY A 601 18.73 54.57 -26.26
C GLY A 601 17.60 55.60 -26.19
N ALA A 602 17.88 56.86 -25.81
CA ALA A 602 16.86 57.81 -25.36
C ALA A 602 15.99 58.45 -26.46
N GLY A 603 16.33 58.29 -27.74
CA GLY A 603 15.64 58.95 -28.86
C GLY A 603 16.01 60.43 -29.05
N PRO A 604 15.18 61.25 -29.73
CA PRO A 604 15.48 62.66 -30.01
C PRO A 604 15.65 63.48 -28.73
N LEU A 605 16.77 64.20 -28.60
CA LEU A 605 17.10 64.97 -27.39
C LEU A 605 17.91 66.23 -27.68
N ARG A 606 17.95 67.13 -26.69
CA ARG A 606 18.83 68.30 -26.63
C ARG A 606 19.45 68.40 -25.24
N ILE A 607 20.77 68.47 -25.15
CA ILE A 607 21.49 68.63 -23.88
C ILE A 607 21.83 70.10 -23.67
N VAL A 608 21.60 70.61 -22.46
CA VAL A 608 22.00 71.95 -22.01
C VAL A 608 22.87 71.78 -20.77
N TYR A 609 24.16 72.07 -20.91
CA TYR A 609 25.11 72.07 -19.79
C TYR A 609 25.02 73.36 -18.98
N ASP A 610 25.30 73.29 -17.68
CA ASP A 610 25.43 74.47 -16.82
C ASP A 610 26.66 75.31 -17.25
N GLU A 611 26.52 76.63 -17.25
CA GLU A 611 27.59 77.55 -17.67
C GLU A 611 28.76 77.60 -16.67
N GLU A 612 28.49 77.33 -15.38
CA GLU A 612 29.46 77.38 -14.29
C GLU A 612 30.16 76.03 -14.05
N ASN A 613 29.46 74.91 -14.26
CA ASN A 613 30.05 73.56 -14.24
C ASN A 613 29.54 72.69 -15.43
N PRO A 614 30.37 72.39 -16.45
CA PRO A 614 29.97 71.56 -17.58
C PRO A 614 29.74 70.08 -17.25
N GLU A 615 30.09 69.62 -16.05
CA GLU A 615 29.73 68.28 -15.54
C GLU A 615 28.28 68.23 -15.06
N ASN A 616 27.61 69.39 -14.96
CA ASN A 616 26.20 69.50 -14.62
C ASN A 616 25.39 69.87 -15.87
N GLY A 617 24.14 69.43 -15.92
CA GLY A 617 23.27 69.84 -17.01
C GLY A 617 21.89 69.22 -16.97
N ARG A 618 21.19 69.44 -18.08
CA ARG A 618 19.83 68.97 -18.31
C ARG A 618 19.73 68.36 -19.70
N VAL A 619 19.21 67.15 -19.77
CA VAL A 619 18.78 66.50 -21.01
C VAL A 619 17.31 66.84 -21.22
N HIS A 620 16.98 67.50 -22.33
CA HIS A 620 15.60 67.73 -22.75
C HIS A 620 15.21 66.68 -23.80
N PHE A 621 14.28 65.80 -23.48
CA PHE A 621 13.77 64.78 -24.41
C PHE A 621 12.71 65.39 -25.33
N LEU A 622 12.74 65.03 -26.61
CA LEU A 622 11.89 65.63 -27.65
C LEU A 622 10.99 64.56 -28.32
N ASP A 623 9.79 64.96 -28.70
CA ASP A 623 8.94 64.17 -29.59
C ASP A 623 9.43 64.25 -31.06
N ARG A 624 8.73 63.55 -31.94
CA ARG A 624 9.04 63.52 -33.39
C ARG A 624 8.89 64.87 -34.09
N ASP A 625 8.13 65.79 -33.50
CA ASP A 625 7.88 67.13 -34.01
C ASP A 625 8.87 68.16 -33.41
N GLY A 626 9.75 67.72 -32.50
CA GLY A 626 10.76 68.55 -31.83
C GLY A 626 10.25 69.29 -30.59
N ASN A 627 9.05 68.95 -30.08
CA ASN A 627 8.55 69.52 -28.82
C ASN A 627 9.11 68.74 -27.63
N GLU A 628 9.37 69.44 -26.53
CA GLU A 628 9.86 68.84 -25.30
C GLU A 628 8.78 68.01 -24.61
N VAL A 629 9.10 66.74 -24.33
CA VAL A 629 8.21 65.80 -23.64
C VAL A 629 8.58 65.55 -22.18
N GLY A 630 9.81 65.92 -21.79
CA GLY A 630 10.34 65.70 -20.46
C GLY A 630 11.80 66.10 -20.35
N HIS A 631 12.35 66.02 -19.14
CA HIS A 631 13.77 66.27 -18.91
C HIS A 631 14.36 65.33 -17.88
N LEU A 632 15.68 65.17 -17.93
CA LEU A 632 16.52 64.54 -16.91
C LEU A 632 17.55 65.58 -16.48
N ASP A 633 17.74 65.74 -15.17
CA ASP A 633 18.80 66.57 -14.61
C ASP A 633 19.98 65.69 -14.21
N PHE A 634 21.21 66.12 -14.50
CA PHE A 634 22.41 65.42 -14.07
C PHE A 634 23.42 66.37 -13.42
N ARG A 635 24.21 65.83 -12.49
CA ARG A 635 25.36 66.49 -11.87
C ARG A 635 26.56 65.57 -11.80
N ASN A 636 27.73 66.20 -11.83
CA ASN A 636 29.03 65.54 -11.70
C ASN A 636 29.16 64.36 -12.69
N ILE A 637 28.95 64.64 -13.99
CA ILE A 637 29.11 63.67 -15.08
C ILE A 637 30.13 64.21 -16.10
N GLU A 638 31.28 63.55 -16.21
CA GLU A 638 32.41 64.01 -17.01
C GLU A 638 32.24 63.68 -18.51
N ASN A 639 31.45 62.65 -18.81
CA ASN A 639 31.31 62.12 -20.16
C ASN A 639 29.87 61.76 -20.52
N VAL A 640 29.32 62.41 -21.54
CA VAL A 640 28.01 62.04 -22.09
C VAL A 640 28.20 61.42 -23.48
N ILE A 641 27.87 60.13 -23.66
CA ILE A 641 28.17 59.36 -24.90
C ILE A 641 26.98 59.31 -25.87
N PRO A 642 27.21 59.69 -27.15
CA PRO A 642 26.34 59.33 -28.29
C PRO A 642 27.13 58.56 -29.41
N CYS A 643 26.75 57.34 -29.89
CA CYS A 643 27.57 56.46 -30.81
C CYS A 643 27.10 56.15 -32.27
N PHE A 644 28.03 56.09 -33.28
CA PHE A 644 27.90 56.25 -34.76
C PHE A 644 26.58 56.79 -35.23
N THR A 645 26.47 58.01 -34.80
CA THR A 645 25.24 58.34 -34.16
C THR A 645 24.35 58.92 -35.21
N PRO A 646 23.03 58.86 -35.00
CA PRO A 646 22.23 59.97 -35.44
C PRO A 646 23.03 61.28 -35.34
N GLY A 647 23.36 61.89 -36.49
CA GLY A 647 24.28 63.02 -36.59
C GLY A 647 25.60 62.82 -37.34
N THR A 648 25.97 61.60 -37.78
CA THR A 648 27.14 61.43 -38.68
C THR A 648 26.84 62.00 -40.06
N LEU A 649 27.61 62.99 -40.50
CA LEU A 649 27.32 63.77 -41.70
C LEU A 649 27.93 63.14 -42.96
N ILE A 650 27.07 62.73 -43.89
CA ILE A 650 27.43 62.23 -45.22
C ILE A 650 27.24 63.33 -46.25
N ALA A 651 28.27 63.59 -47.05
CA ALA A 651 28.19 64.61 -48.09
C ALA A 651 27.27 64.17 -49.24
N THR A 652 26.22 64.94 -49.52
CA THR A 652 25.30 64.73 -50.65
C THR A 652 25.34 65.94 -51.60
N PRO A 653 24.81 65.83 -52.84
CA PRO A 653 24.66 66.98 -53.73
C PRO A 653 23.76 68.11 -53.17
N ARG A 654 23.02 67.84 -52.09
CA ARG A 654 22.14 68.80 -51.39
C ARG A 654 22.79 69.41 -50.14
N GLY A 655 24.01 69.01 -49.80
CA GLY A 655 24.67 69.35 -48.55
C GLY A 655 25.01 68.11 -47.72
N GLU A 656 25.65 68.31 -46.57
CA GLU A 656 25.88 67.27 -45.57
C GLU A 656 24.53 66.84 -44.95
N VAL A 657 24.26 65.54 -44.95
CA VAL A 657 23.01 64.95 -44.43
C VAL A 657 23.38 63.88 -43.41
N PRO A 658 22.72 63.82 -42.25
CA PRO A 658 22.94 62.76 -41.27
C PRO A 658 22.68 61.37 -41.88
N VAL A 659 23.51 60.38 -41.52
CA VAL A 659 23.50 59.04 -42.12
C VAL A 659 22.16 58.31 -41.91
N GLU A 660 21.49 58.54 -40.79
CA GLU A 660 20.17 58.00 -40.43
C GLU A 660 19.02 58.60 -41.24
N GLU A 661 19.23 59.74 -41.92
CA GLU A 661 18.24 60.36 -42.82
C GLU A 661 18.35 59.85 -44.25
N LEU A 662 19.46 59.17 -44.61
CA LEU A 662 19.64 58.64 -45.95
C LEU A 662 18.67 57.48 -46.22
N ARG A 663 18.18 57.40 -47.46
CA ARG A 663 17.33 56.32 -47.96
C ARG A 663 17.92 55.75 -49.26
N ALA A 664 17.57 54.50 -49.59
CA ALA A 664 17.89 53.96 -50.91
C ALA A 664 17.29 54.87 -52.00
N GLY A 665 18.09 55.22 -53.00
CA GLY A 665 17.79 56.22 -54.02
C GLY A 665 18.37 57.61 -53.75
N ASP A 666 18.82 57.90 -52.52
CA ASP A 666 19.56 59.13 -52.26
C ASP A 666 20.92 59.10 -52.94
N ARG A 667 21.47 60.29 -53.24
CA ARG A 667 22.75 60.43 -53.92
C ARG A 667 23.80 60.97 -52.97
N VAL A 668 24.98 60.36 -52.95
CA VAL A 668 26.12 60.73 -52.10
C VAL A 668 27.33 61.11 -52.95
N ILE A 669 28.18 61.97 -52.39
CA ILE A 669 29.44 62.37 -53.02
C ILE A 669 30.51 61.31 -52.69
N THR A 670 31.13 60.79 -53.74
CA THR A 670 32.19 59.79 -53.68
C THR A 670 33.46 60.31 -54.32
N ARG A 671 34.60 59.77 -53.88
CA ARG A 671 35.94 60.21 -54.31
C ARG A 671 36.26 59.74 -55.72
N ASP A 672 35.80 58.55 -56.11
CA ASP A 672 36.26 57.88 -57.33
C ASP A 672 35.31 58.10 -58.51
N ASN A 673 33.99 58.11 -58.30
CA ASN A 673 32.99 58.27 -59.37
C ASN A 673 32.04 59.46 -59.19
N GLY A 674 32.42 60.45 -58.38
CA GLY A 674 31.72 61.73 -58.25
C GLY A 674 30.45 61.63 -57.42
N ILE A 675 29.28 61.42 -58.05
CA ILE A 675 28.00 61.31 -57.34
C ILE A 675 27.42 59.93 -57.64
N GLN A 676 27.14 59.16 -56.61
CA GLN A 676 26.59 57.81 -56.71
C GLN A 676 25.26 57.71 -55.98
N GLU A 677 24.38 56.86 -56.50
CA GLU A 677 23.09 56.56 -55.88
C GLU A 677 23.26 55.42 -54.87
N ILE A 678 22.63 55.56 -53.70
CA ILE A 678 22.55 54.51 -52.71
C ILE A 678 21.56 53.46 -53.20
N ARG A 679 22.01 52.21 -53.33
CA ARG A 679 21.16 51.08 -53.74
C ARG A 679 20.53 50.34 -52.57
N TRP A 680 21.19 50.40 -51.42
CA TRP A 680 20.79 49.68 -50.24
C TRP A 680 21.28 50.39 -48.99
N ILE A 681 20.49 50.30 -47.92
CA ILE A 681 20.84 50.72 -46.57
C ILE A 681 20.43 49.60 -45.63
N GLY A 682 21.28 49.29 -44.66
CA GLY A 682 20.99 48.37 -43.58
C GLY A 682 21.55 48.88 -42.28
N GLU A 683 20.92 48.46 -41.19
CA GLU A 683 21.26 48.86 -39.84
C GLU A 683 21.40 47.59 -38.98
N LYS A 684 22.40 47.59 -38.10
CA LYS A 684 22.56 46.57 -37.08
C LYS A 684 22.77 47.23 -35.73
N ALA A 685 21.77 47.10 -34.85
CA ALA A 685 21.92 47.40 -33.43
C ALA A 685 22.67 46.26 -32.75
N LEU A 686 23.64 46.62 -31.92
CA LEU A 686 24.33 45.75 -30.97
C LEU A 686 24.12 46.33 -29.58
N THR A 687 23.72 45.52 -28.61
CA THR A 687 23.60 45.94 -27.22
C THR A 687 24.97 45.99 -26.54
N GLY A 688 25.07 46.66 -25.40
CA GLY A 688 26.30 46.74 -24.61
C GLY A 688 26.75 45.38 -24.13
N GLN A 689 25.80 44.52 -23.74
CA GLN A 689 26.06 43.12 -23.43
C GLN A 689 26.68 42.37 -24.63
N GLN A 690 26.13 42.56 -25.84
CA GLN A 690 26.71 41.96 -27.06
C GLN A 690 28.12 42.52 -27.35
N LEU A 691 28.36 43.80 -27.10
CA LEU A 691 29.68 44.43 -27.27
C LEU A 691 30.69 44.05 -26.17
N ARG A 692 30.24 43.70 -24.96
CA ARG A 692 31.08 43.14 -23.88
C ARG A 692 31.56 41.73 -24.24
N VAL A 693 30.64 40.89 -24.72
CA VAL A 693 30.95 39.54 -25.21
C VAL A 693 31.84 39.60 -26.46
N ASP A 694 31.47 40.44 -27.42
CA ASP A 694 32.20 40.65 -28.66
C ASP A 694 33.00 41.96 -28.63
N SER A 695 33.94 42.09 -27.67
CA SER A 695 34.77 43.31 -27.49
C SER A 695 35.52 43.78 -28.74
N HIS A 696 35.76 42.87 -29.70
CA HIS A 696 36.34 43.18 -31.00
C HIS A 696 35.40 43.97 -31.94
N LEU A 697 34.12 44.13 -31.59
CA LEU A 697 33.07 44.89 -32.28
C LEU A 697 32.81 46.27 -31.67
N GLN A 698 33.48 46.64 -30.55
CA GLN A 698 33.34 47.97 -29.96
C GLN A 698 33.77 49.08 -30.94
N PRO A 699 33.06 50.23 -30.96
CA PRO A 699 33.37 51.35 -31.84
C PRO A 699 34.79 51.89 -31.67
N VAL A 700 35.30 52.56 -32.70
CA VAL A 700 36.62 53.20 -32.72
C VAL A 700 36.43 54.69 -32.96
N LEU A 701 36.78 55.51 -31.97
CA LEU A 701 36.86 56.95 -32.09
C LEU A 701 38.13 57.34 -32.86
N VAL A 702 37.93 58.17 -33.87
CA VAL A 702 38.96 58.76 -34.71
C VAL A 702 38.82 60.27 -34.57
N LYS A 703 39.68 60.88 -33.74
CA LYS A 703 39.65 62.32 -33.47
C LYS A 703 40.02 63.13 -34.71
N ALA A 704 39.53 64.36 -34.77
CA ALA A 704 39.88 65.32 -35.81
C ALA A 704 41.40 65.38 -36.01
N HIS A 705 41.82 65.43 -37.28
CA HIS A 705 43.20 65.51 -37.73
C HIS A 705 44.09 64.28 -37.47
N SER A 706 43.57 63.17 -36.92
CA SER A 706 44.35 61.96 -36.58
C SER A 706 44.81 61.13 -37.80
N LEU A 707 44.16 61.24 -38.96
CA LEU A 707 44.49 60.48 -40.18
C LEU A 707 45.55 61.18 -41.06
N GLY A 708 45.95 62.42 -40.71
CA GLY A 708 46.91 63.24 -41.43
C GLY A 708 46.27 64.24 -42.40
N ASN A 709 47.03 65.26 -42.81
CA ASN A 709 46.58 66.34 -43.71
C ASN A 709 45.30 67.07 -43.25
N GLY A 710 45.07 67.14 -41.94
CA GLY A 710 43.89 67.79 -41.36
C GLY A 710 42.63 66.92 -41.35
N LEU A 711 42.74 65.61 -41.62
CA LEU A 711 41.61 64.67 -41.63
C LEU A 711 41.55 63.76 -40.40
N PRO A 712 40.36 63.34 -39.94
CA PRO A 712 39.05 63.88 -40.32
C PRO A 712 38.90 65.35 -39.88
N GLU A 713 37.97 66.09 -40.48
CA GLU A 713 37.73 67.49 -40.10
C GLU A 713 36.98 67.59 -38.75
N ARG A 714 36.29 66.51 -38.37
CA ARG A 714 35.56 66.34 -37.11
C ARG A 714 35.82 64.95 -36.55
N ASP A 715 35.56 64.77 -35.27
CA ASP A 715 35.62 63.45 -34.65
C ASP A 715 34.64 62.48 -35.33
N MET A 716 35.06 61.22 -35.46
CA MET A 716 34.26 60.17 -36.08
C MET A 716 34.28 58.94 -35.18
N LEU A 717 33.11 58.37 -34.89
CA LEU A 717 33.04 57.12 -34.14
C LEU A 717 32.68 55.99 -35.09
N VAL A 718 33.64 55.17 -35.52
CA VAL A 718 33.40 54.19 -36.60
C VAL A 718 33.35 52.75 -36.12
N SER A 719 32.73 51.84 -36.89
CA SER A 719 32.84 50.41 -36.57
C SER A 719 34.31 49.97 -36.64
N PRO A 720 34.77 49.03 -35.81
CA PRO A 720 36.19 48.64 -35.78
C PRO A 720 36.68 48.10 -37.13
N ASN A 721 35.79 47.51 -37.92
CA ASN A 721 36.11 47.02 -39.26
C ASN A 721 35.98 48.11 -40.35
N HIS A 722 35.38 49.25 -40.06
CA HIS A 722 35.24 50.38 -40.99
C HIS A 722 36.62 50.81 -41.51
N ARG A 723 36.74 51.01 -42.82
CA ARG A 723 38.02 51.40 -43.42
C ARG A 723 38.05 52.88 -43.71
N LEU A 724 39.13 53.49 -43.26
CA LEU A 724 39.41 54.90 -43.39
C LEU A 724 40.53 55.07 -44.43
N LEU A 725 40.38 56.08 -45.30
CA LEU A 725 41.45 56.46 -46.21
C LEU A 725 42.50 57.24 -45.43
N VAL A 726 43.71 56.71 -45.38
CA VAL A 726 44.87 57.36 -44.77
C VAL A 726 45.76 57.89 -45.88
N ALA A 727 46.06 59.19 -45.83
CA ALA A 727 46.91 59.87 -46.80
C ALA A 727 47.87 60.80 -46.06
N ASN A 728 49.11 60.34 -45.84
CA ASN A 728 50.15 61.11 -45.15
C ASN A 728 51.56 60.74 -45.67
N ASP A 729 52.60 61.48 -45.28
CA ASP A 729 53.96 61.25 -45.79
C ASP A 729 54.49 59.82 -45.56
N ARG A 730 53.95 59.11 -44.56
CA ARG A 730 54.34 57.75 -44.21
C ARG A 730 53.71 56.71 -45.14
N THR A 731 52.54 56.98 -45.72
CA THR A 731 51.93 56.05 -46.68
C THR A 731 52.81 55.91 -47.91
N GLN A 732 53.30 57.05 -48.42
CA GLN A 732 54.24 57.08 -49.55
C GLN A 732 55.60 56.45 -49.18
N LEU A 733 56.11 56.73 -47.97
CA LEU A 733 57.41 56.21 -47.53
C LEU A 733 57.44 54.69 -47.36
N TYR A 734 56.39 54.08 -46.79
CA TYR A 734 56.39 52.67 -46.43
C TYR A 734 55.73 51.75 -47.47
N PHE A 735 54.81 52.28 -48.28
CA PHE A 735 53.99 51.45 -49.17
C PHE A 735 54.10 51.81 -50.65
N ASP A 736 54.86 52.86 -51.00
CA ASP A 736 54.96 53.43 -52.36
C ASP A 736 53.59 53.84 -52.94
N GLU A 737 52.64 54.17 -52.05
CA GLU A 737 51.27 54.54 -52.36
C GLU A 737 50.92 55.86 -51.65
N HIS A 738 50.29 56.80 -52.36
CA HIS A 738 49.91 58.08 -51.76
C HIS A 738 48.71 57.96 -50.80
N GLU A 739 47.84 56.96 -51.01
CA GLU A 739 46.64 56.73 -50.23
C GLU A 739 46.44 55.24 -50.00
N VAL A 740 46.11 54.86 -48.77
CA VAL A 740 45.84 53.47 -48.40
C VAL A 740 44.58 53.37 -47.55
N LEU A 741 43.87 52.25 -47.65
CA LEU A 741 42.73 51.97 -46.78
C LEU A 741 43.19 51.17 -45.56
N VAL A 742 42.75 51.61 -44.39
CA VAL A 742 43.08 50.93 -43.13
C VAL A 742 41.82 50.78 -42.29
N SER A 743 41.57 49.56 -41.82
CA SER A 743 40.50 49.28 -40.86
C SER A 743 40.77 50.02 -39.55
N ALA A 744 39.75 50.66 -38.98
CA ALA A 744 39.86 51.50 -37.79
C ALA A 744 40.53 50.78 -36.61
N LYS A 745 40.19 49.50 -36.36
CA LYS A 745 40.82 48.67 -35.33
C LYS A 745 42.32 48.45 -35.52
N HIS A 746 42.85 48.59 -36.73
CA HIS A 746 44.29 48.49 -37.00
C HIS A 746 45.03 49.81 -36.78
N LEU A 747 44.29 50.92 -36.66
CA LEU A 747 44.81 52.24 -36.30
C LEU A 747 44.70 52.52 -34.81
N VAL A 748 43.95 51.71 -34.05
CA VAL A 748 43.87 51.83 -32.58
C VAL A 748 45.27 51.83 -31.96
N GLY A 749 45.53 52.85 -31.13
CA GLY A 749 46.84 53.12 -30.55
C GLY A 749 47.67 54.16 -31.32
N ALA A 750 47.22 54.60 -32.50
CA ALA A 750 47.70 55.82 -33.13
C ALA A 750 47.21 57.05 -32.36
N ASN A 751 47.91 58.17 -32.50
CA ASN A 751 47.54 59.41 -31.82
C ASN A 751 46.12 59.87 -32.18
N GLY A 752 45.23 59.95 -31.19
CA GLY A 752 43.84 60.35 -31.36
C GLY A 752 42.92 59.28 -31.94
N ILE A 753 43.35 58.01 -31.98
CA ILE A 753 42.52 56.88 -32.44
C ILE A 753 42.44 55.80 -31.36
N HIS A 754 41.25 55.63 -30.79
CA HIS A 754 41.00 54.81 -29.61
C HIS A 754 39.75 53.95 -29.80
N GLN A 755 39.78 52.73 -29.27
CA GLN A 755 38.55 51.94 -29.12
C GLN A 755 37.75 52.54 -27.95
N VAL A 756 36.43 52.61 -28.10
CA VAL A 756 35.53 53.24 -27.13
C VAL A 756 34.55 52.19 -26.64
N ALA A 757 34.49 52.02 -25.32
CA ALA A 757 33.44 51.22 -24.70
C ALA A 757 32.09 51.90 -24.94
N SER A 758 31.08 51.10 -25.25
CA SER A 758 29.76 51.59 -25.64
C SER A 758 28.72 50.63 -25.11
N ILE A 759 27.63 51.17 -24.57
CA ILE A 759 26.50 50.39 -24.03
C ILE A 759 25.60 49.85 -25.13
N GLY A 760 25.92 50.16 -26.39
CA GLY A 760 25.16 49.78 -27.55
C GLY A 760 25.51 50.65 -28.74
N VAL A 761 25.53 50.07 -29.92
CA VAL A 761 25.81 50.79 -31.16
C VAL A 761 24.91 50.33 -32.29
N SER A 762 24.30 51.28 -33.01
CA SER A 762 23.68 51.03 -34.30
C SER A 762 24.69 51.31 -35.41
N TYR A 763 25.14 50.26 -36.08
CA TYR A 763 25.98 50.39 -37.27
C TYR A 763 25.12 50.50 -38.53
N ILE A 764 25.04 51.71 -39.10
CA ILE A 764 24.35 51.99 -40.36
C ILE A 764 25.33 51.83 -41.53
N HIS A 765 24.98 50.96 -42.48
CA HIS A 765 25.75 50.73 -43.69
C HIS A 765 24.90 51.08 -44.92
N PHE A 766 25.54 51.65 -45.94
CA PHE A 766 24.91 51.88 -47.23
C PHE A 766 25.82 51.48 -48.38
N MET A 767 25.22 51.07 -49.50
CA MET A 767 25.93 50.53 -50.66
C MET A 767 25.60 51.32 -51.93
N CYS A 768 26.58 51.43 -52.83
CA CYS A 768 26.42 51.92 -54.19
C CYS A 768 26.60 50.77 -55.21
N ASP A 769 26.34 51.05 -56.50
CA ASP A 769 26.55 50.10 -57.59
C ASP A 769 28.02 49.62 -57.71
N ARG A 770 28.95 50.39 -57.18
CA ARG A 770 30.39 50.11 -57.14
C ARG A 770 30.95 50.41 -55.76
N HIS A 771 32.14 49.89 -55.49
CA HIS A 771 32.91 50.20 -54.29
C HIS A 771 33.35 51.65 -54.37
N GLU A 772 33.01 52.45 -53.37
CA GLU A 772 33.25 53.88 -53.38
C GLU A 772 33.89 54.33 -52.08
N VAL A 773 34.70 55.39 -52.14
CA VAL A 773 35.13 56.10 -50.95
C VAL A 773 34.23 57.32 -50.78
N VAL A 774 33.47 57.36 -49.69
CA VAL A 774 32.48 58.40 -49.37
C VAL A 774 33.08 59.44 -48.43
N LEU A 775 32.64 60.70 -48.57
CA LEU A 775 33.02 61.77 -47.65
C LEU A 775 32.07 61.76 -46.46
N SER A 776 32.61 61.45 -45.28
CA SER A 776 31.90 61.38 -44.00
C SER A 776 32.66 62.19 -42.95
N ASN A 777 31.98 63.15 -42.30
CA ASN A 777 32.59 64.06 -41.30
C ASN A 777 33.93 64.68 -41.77
N GLY A 778 34.01 65.02 -43.06
CA GLY A 778 35.20 65.61 -43.67
C GLY A 778 36.34 64.64 -43.98
N ALA A 779 36.27 63.35 -43.61
CA ALA A 779 37.21 62.32 -44.05
C ALA A 779 36.64 61.37 -45.11
N TRP A 780 37.55 60.80 -45.88
CA TRP A 780 37.24 59.83 -46.91
C TRP A 780 37.25 58.42 -46.32
N THR A 781 36.12 57.73 -46.39
CA THR A 781 35.93 56.41 -45.77
C THR A 781 35.23 55.45 -46.72
N GLU A 782 35.44 54.15 -46.54
CA GLU A 782 34.94 53.11 -47.43
C GLU A 782 33.40 52.99 -47.35
N SER A 783 32.69 52.97 -48.49
CA SER A 783 31.30 52.50 -48.54
C SER A 783 31.27 50.98 -48.46
N PHE A 784 30.26 50.40 -47.81
CA PHE A 784 30.23 48.95 -47.57
C PHE A 784 30.23 48.17 -48.89
N GLN A 785 31.30 47.42 -49.22
CA GLN A 785 31.25 46.34 -50.20
C GLN A 785 32.15 45.15 -49.82
N PRO A 786 31.67 43.90 -49.98
CA PRO A 786 32.47 42.70 -49.77
C PRO A 786 33.40 42.43 -50.98
N GLY A 787 34.69 42.73 -50.83
CA GLY A 787 35.74 42.29 -51.75
C GLY A 787 36.51 41.05 -51.26
N ASP A 788 37.34 40.48 -52.13
CA ASP A 788 38.13 39.24 -51.95
C ASP A 788 39.03 39.21 -50.68
N TYR A 789 39.33 40.37 -50.12
CA TYR A 789 40.07 40.51 -48.86
C TYR A 789 39.18 40.67 -47.61
N THR A 790 37.93 41.12 -47.77
CA THR A 790 36.94 41.25 -46.68
C THR A 790 36.41 39.86 -46.30
N LEU A 791 36.15 39.00 -47.29
CA LEU A 791 35.59 37.66 -47.06
C LEU A 791 36.57 36.70 -46.36
N LYS A 792 37.89 36.84 -46.60
CA LYS A 792 38.93 35.99 -45.98
C LYS A 792 39.15 36.25 -44.48
N GLY A 793 38.65 37.38 -43.96
CA GLY A 793 38.79 37.78 -42.55
C GLY A 793 37.54 37.61 -41.69
N MET A 794 36.40 37.18 -42.26
CA MET A 794 35.12 37.02 -41.56
C MET A 794 34.86 35.58 -41.13
N GLY A 795 34.08 35.39 -40.06
CA GLY A 795 33.61 34.07 -39.61
C GLY A 795 32.64 33.42 -40.61
N ASN A 796 32.47 32.10 -40.53
CA ASN A 796 31.71 31.34 -41.54
C ASN A 796 30.22 31.72 -41.60
N ALA A 797 29.58 32.05 -40.48
CA ALA A 797 28.17 32.45 -40.44
C ALA A 797 27.92 33.79 -41.17
N GLN A 798 28.69 34.83 -40.82
CA GLN A 798 28.65 36.14 -41.48
C GLN A 798 29.01 36.07 -42.96
N ARG A 799 29.99 35.22 -43.32
CA ARG A 799 30.37 34.99 -44.72
C ARG A 799 29.24 34.34 -45.51
N ASN A 800 28.52 33.39 -44.90
CA ASN A 800 27.40 32.70 -45.55
C ASN A 800 26.21 33.64 -45.77
N GLU A 801 25.90 34.51 -44.82
CA GLU A 801 24.88 35.57 -44.97
C GLU A 801 25.20 36.48 -46.17
N ILE A 802 26.46 36.94 -46.28
CA ILE A 802 26.91 37.75 -47.42
C ILE A 802 26.82 36.97 -48.74
N PHE A 803 27.10 35.67 -48.73
CA PHE A 803 26.97 34.81 -49.91
C PHE A 803 25.52 34.49 -50.30
N GLU A 804 24.57 34.61 -49.38
CA GLU A 804 23.13 34.49 -49.68
C GLU A 804 22.61 35.78 -50.32
N LEU A 805 23.09 36.94 -49.83
CA LEU A 805 22.75 38.25 -50.38
C LEU A 805 23.42 38.52 -51.74
N PHE A 806 24.64 38.01 -51.94
CA PHE A 806 25.42 38.17 -53.17
C PHE A 806 25.99 36.82 -53.64
N PRO A 807 25.17 35.98 -54.29
CA PRO A 807 25.54 34.62 -54.68
C PRO A 807 26.77 34.54 -55.58
N ASP A 808 26.99 35.59 -56.39
CA ASP A 808 28.09 35.65 -57.36
C ASP A 808 29.47 35.67 -56.67
N LEU A 809 29.55 36.17 -55.42
CA LEU A 809 30.77 36.18 -54.60
C LEU A 809 31.26 34.78 -54.20
N LYS A 810 30.44 33.73 -54.40
CA LYS A 810 30.87 32.33 -54.24
C LYS A 810 31.85 31.88 -55.34
N THR A 811 31.98 32.65 -56.42
CA THR A 811 32.79 32.32 -57.59
C THR A 811 34.05 33.19 -57.66
N GLU A 812 35.15 32.66 -58.21
CA GLU A 812 36.37 33.46 -58.48
C GLU A 812 36.09 34.65 -59.41
N GLU A 813 35.15 34.50 -60.33
CA GLU A 813 34.72 35.57 -61.24
C GLU A 813 33.97 36.69 -60.51
N GLY A 814 33.07 36.35 -59.58
CA GLY A 814 32.44 37.33 -58.71
C GLY A 814 33.44 38.03 -57.80
N LEU A 815 34.37 37.31 -57.19
CA LEU A 815 35.46 37.91 -56.40
C LEU A 815 36.33 38.89 -57.22
N GLY A 816 36.56 38.59 -58.50
CA GLY A 816 37.26 39.47 -59.44
C GLY A 816 36.47 40.71 -59.89
N ASN A 817 35.16 40.74 -59.71
CA ASN A 817 34.33 41.89 -60.06
C ASN A 817 34.23 42.95 -58.93
N TYR A 818 34.63 42.61 -57.69
CA TYR A 818 34.58 43.49 -56.52
C TYR A 818 35.99 43.77 -55.97
N HIS A 819 36.82 44.47 -56.76
CA HIS A 819 38.15 44.91 -56.35
C HIS A 819 38.10 46.15 -55.43
N ALA A 820 38.82 46.10 -54.30
CA ALA A 820 39.01 47.28 -53.44
C ALA A 820 39.74 48.39 -54.21
N ALA A 821 39.26 49.63 -54.10
CA ALA A 821 39.72 50.77 -54.91
C ALA A 821 41.15 51.24 -54.59
N ARG A 822 41.69 50.86 -53.43
CA ARG A 822 43.04 51.19 -52.97
C ARG A 822 43.67 50.01 -52.24
N ARG A 823 45.00 50.03 -52.10
CA ARG A 823 45.72 49.05 -51.28
C ARG A 823 45.19 49.12 -49.85
N THR A 824 44.66 47.99 -49.38
CA THR A 824 44.20 47.84 -48.00
C THR A 824 45.34 47.26 -47.17
N LEU A 825 45.71 47.93 -46.08
CA LEU A 825 46.80 47.48 -45.21
C LEU A 825 46.33 46.43 -44.20
N LYS A 826 47.14 45.40 -44.01
CA LYS A 826 46.99 44.42 -42.92
C LYS A 826 47.44 45.01 -41.59
N LYS A 827 47.03 44.41 -40.45
CA LYS A 827 47.39 44.87 -39.09
C LYS A 827 48.87 45.20 -38.91
N HIS A 828 49.77 44.35 -39.41
CA HIS A 828 51.22 44.57 -39.25
C HIS A 828 51.77 45.70 -40.15
N GLU A 829 51.14 45.94 -41.31
CA GLU A 829 51.46 47.06 -42.19
C GLU A 829 50.92 48.36 -41.60
N ALA A 830 49.66 48.38 -41.16
CA ALA A 830 49.01 49.53 -40.52
C ALA A 830 49.77 50.07 -39.29
N ARG A 831 50.44 49.19 -38.54
CA ARG A 831 51.33 49.59 -37.41
C ARG A 831 52.46 50.54 -37.81
N LEU A 832 52.89 50.55 -39.07
CA LEU A 832 53.88 51.50 -39.57
C LEU A 832 53.33 52.92 -39.68
N LEU A 833 52.00 53.07 -39.75
CA LEU A 833 51.30 54.36 -39.76
C LEU A 833 50.96 54.86 -38.34
N ALA A 834 50.74 53.94 -37.40
CA ALA A 834 50.25 54.21 -36.05
C ALA A 834 51.31 54.68 -35.02
N ARG A 835 52.58 54.89 -35.41
CA ARG A 835 53.69 55.20 -34.49
C ARG A 835 53.99 56.67 -34.25
#